data_AF-A0A2N1Y106-F1
#
_entry.id   AF-A0A2N1Y106-F1
#
_cell.length_a   1.000
_cell.length_b   1.000
_cell.length_c   1.000
_cell.angle_alpha   90.00
_cell.angle_beta   90.00
_cell.angle_gamma   90.00
#
_symmetry.space_group_name_H-M   'P 1'
#
loop_
_entity.id
_entity.type
_entity.pdbx_description
1 polymer ?
#
loop_
_entity_poly.entity_id
_entity_poly.type
_entity_poly.pdbx_seq_one_letter_code
_entity_poly.pdbx_strand_id
1 'polypeptide(L)'
;MNAICDDVLSGHDPHSTQTRLYPGMEAGARPLQVVLLVPQQSPRWIADLAALAHAGLSVIISVITVEGDFPARIAPELPLDMRVYLALERFRHRKLCDRLTRVDLSAVSSASLDAADSIETIVDRVSSLHPDLVLFDGPENWQSTLAAIARYGCWQIDSSLLHARHAGLSLLLPVLARSDTSAIDLVLANDKGAYTVLVSSVGTTHPGSFRLQRDRAFAKLSAMLLRSLRHLAHGELILHDVAPTRLLLMPTARFKLGQGIRAFLIALRHTLHWQIVKRKPEDLWLLLIRRGKKKLDPYNPRIDDGALLVAPRTDYWADPCVVEQDGRQLIFAEEYPLRTRKAVIVCLELFPDGRAERLGIALDQTCHLSYPQAFQWNDQWYLTVESGTARCVRLYRASDFPLRWQPVTDLINDRICVDPTLHYQNGHWYLFVNISESGGSTSEELFLFVSEQLVGPYRPHPANPIVSDVRRARPAGRLFEHEGRLIRPGQDCAASYGNAIVFCEVLELTPERYGERVLARLDGSWSSSLDGCHTYSEVRSLEVLDARGKVPENMLQIPVTHAPVSRRASAREVPLVSVLMASCDAPSQLCQAIENVFEQSFSDHEILIACNDPAATALQIDATIAEHRDRVRLIHVSSSNPTQSYNAAMAQARGRYLAWYDVQYRWVRHHLEDSLDLLERNSALGMVHAHVLAHESAAELFGRSLAREHVSPRFSDPYAALLLWHSHPLTAAVVARRSTALVVGSFDDRFACHAHSERDYWLRIAEIADIGEIAVGHATPVLARDRTEFDEDAFWSSRRMLVEKHIKTVKGRVLRQQALTVLDADHAVGRAAHAGYWGSLSALMQSLRRHPWRWRVWNDMLRWALRLPKTNNDTSQ
;
A
#
# COMPACT_ATOMS: atom_id res chain seq x y z
N MET A 1 -6.15 5.78 3.46
CA MET A 1 -7.34 5.06 2.98
C MET A 1 -8.18 5.78 1.90
N ASN A 2 -7.83 6.98 1.39
CA ASN A 2 -8.60 7.69 0.35
C ASN A 2 -7.80 8.02 -0.94
N ALA A 3 -6.97 7.10 -1.45
CA ALA A 3 -6.13 7.38 -2.63
C ALA A 3 -6.06 6.23 -3.66
N ILE A 4 -7.11 5.41 -3.80
CA ILE A 4 -7.13 4.26 -4.74
C ILE A 4 -8.22 4.41 -5.83
N CYS A 5 -8.88 5.57 -5.95
CA CYS A 5 -10.05 5.68 -6.84
C CYS A 5 -9.77 5.98 -8.33
N ASP A 6 -8.55 6.37 -8.74
CA ASP A 6 -8.41 7.04 -10.05
C ASP A 6 -7.66 6.30 -11.18
N ASP A 7 -7.07 5.10 -10.98
CA ASP A 7 -6.19 4.48 -12.01
C ASP A 7 -6.65 3.11 -12.57
N VAL A 8 -7.95 2.87 -12.79
CA VAL A 8 -8.44 1.53 -13.24
C VAL A 8 -8.76 1.42 -14.75
N LEU A 9 -8.67 2.48 -15.56
CA LEU A 9 -9.29 2.45 -16.91
C LEU A 9 -8.41 2.83 -18.11
N SER A 10 -7.09 2.69 -18.04
CA SER A 10 -6.24 2.94 -19.21
C SER A 10 -5.26 1.80 -19.50
N GLY A 11 -5.50 1.09 -20.61
CA GLY A 11 -4.48 0.28 -21.29
C GLY A 11 -4.69 -1.23 -21.22
N HIS A 12 -5.53 -1.79 -22.08
CA HIS A 12 -5.33 -3.17 -22.52
C HIS A 12 -4.55 -3.13 -23.83
N ASP A 13 -3.24 -3.31 -23.70
CA ASP A 13 -2.38 -3.68 -24.81
C ASP A 13 -2.61 -5.19 -25.08
N PRO A 14 -2.80 -5.66 -26.32
CA PRO A 14 -2.73 -7.09 -26.64
C PRO A 14 -1.39 -7.75 -26.25
N HIS A 15 -0.36 -6.98 -25.87
CA HIS A 15 0.86 -7.42 -25.19
C HIS A 15 0.82 -7.34 -23.66
N SER A 16 -0.35 -7.15 -23.05
CA SER A 16 -0.53 -6.99 -21.60
C SER A 16 0.04 -8.18 -20.81
N THR A 17 0.98 -7.89 -19.92
CA THR A 17 1.54 -8.80 -18.91
C THR A 17 0.56 -9.16 -17.79
N GLN A 18 -0.67 -8.61 -17.82
CA GLN A 18 -1.66 -8.78 -16.78
C GLN A 18 -2.25 -10.19 -16.75
N THR A 19 -2.23 -10.83 -15.58
CA THR A 19 -2.82 -12.16 -15.39
C THR A 19 -4.33 -12.15 -15.72
N ARG A 20 -4.82 -13.14 -16.47
CA ARG A 20 -6.25 -13.24 -16.83
C ARG A 20 -7.07 -13.75 -15.63
N LEU A 21 -8.26 -13.19 -15.39
CA LEU A 21 -9.15 -13.62 -14.30
C LEU A 21 -10.00 -14.86 -14.64
N TYR A 22 -10.17 -15.14 -15.93
CA TYR A 22 -11.00 -16.23 -16.43
C TYR A 22 -10.28 -17.06 -17.49
N PRO A 23 -10.64 -18.33 -17.65
CA PRO A 23 -10.16 -19.14 -18.76
C PRO A 23 -10.42 -18.50 -20.12
N GLY A 24 -9.56 -18.83 -21.09
CA GLY A 24 -9.84 -18.57 -22.49
C GLY A 24 -10.99 -19.44 -23.00
N MET A 25 -11.43 -19.19 -24.25
CA MET A 25 -12.38 -20.09 -24.90
C MET A 25 -11.73 -21.42 -25.28
N GLU A 26 -12.54 -22.47 -25.37
CA GLU A 26 -12.14 -23.75 -25.94
C GLU A 26 -11.78 -23.61 -27.43
N ALA A 27 -10.92 -24.52 -27.92
CA ALA A 27 -10.50 -24.51 -29.31
C ALA A 27 -11.71 -24.73 -30.25
N GLY A 28 -11.96 -23.77 -31.15
CA GLY A 28 -13.08 -23.81 -32.09
C GLY A 28 -14.37 -23.16 -31.61
N ALA A 29 -14.45 -22.74 -30.34
CA ALA A 29 -15.58 -21.92 -29.87
C ALA A 29 -15.51 -20.52 -30.49
N ARG A 30 -16.67 -19.98 -30.88
CA ARG A 30 -16.79 -18.59 -31.35
C ARG A 30 -17.15 -17.67 -30.18
N PRO A 31 -16.62 -16.44 -30.13
CA PRO A 31 -16.99 -15.50 -29.08
C PRO A 31 -18.47 -15.10 -29.22
N LEU A 32 -19.12 -14.83 -28.10
CA LEU A 32 -20.49 -14.31 -28.09
C LEU A 32 -20.51 -12.90 -28.65
N GLN A 33 -21.23 -12.68 -29.76
CA GLN A 33 -21.40 -11.37 -30.37
C GLN A 33 -22.53 -10.62 -29.68
N VAL A 34 -22.20 -9.58 -28.91
CA VAL A 34 -23.17 -8.74 -28.20
C VAL A 34 -23.19 -7.36 -28.83
N VAL A 35 -24.35 -6.94 -29.32
CA VAL A 35 -24.54 -5.55 -29.77
C VAL A 35 -25.16 -4.75 -28.64
N LEU A 36 -24.46 -3.69 -28.22
CA LEU A 36 -24.92 -2.75 -27.22
C LEU A 36 -25.47 -1.50 -27.92
N LEU A 37 -26.79 -1.42 -28.06
CA LEU A 37 -27.51 -0.31 -28.70
C LEU A 37 -28.00 0.66 -27.62
N VAL A 38 -27.36 1.82 -27.49
CA VAL A 38 -27.57 2.75 -26.38
C VAL A 38 -27.56 4.22 -26.83
N PRO A 39 -28.15 5.15 -26.07
CA PRO A 39 -28.03 6.57 -26.36
C PRO A 39 -26.55 7.01 -26.33
N GLN A 40 -26.19 8.01 -27.14
CA GLN A 40 -24.84 8.59 -27.13
C GLN A 40 -24.39 8.99 -25.72
N GLN A 41 -25.29 9.58 -24.94
CA GLN A 41 -25.07 9.97 -23.55
C GLN A 41 -25.62 8.92 -22.59
N SER A 42 -24.75 8.01 -22.16
CA SER A 42 -25.12 6.84 -21.35
C SER A 42 -24.36 6.78 -20.02
N PRO A 43 -24.89 6.10 -18.98
CA PRO A 43 -24.20 5.92 -17.71
C PRO A 43 -22.78 5.32 -17.87
N ARG A 44 -21.82 5.84 -17.11
CA ARG A 44 -20.42 5.39 -17.15
C ARG A 44 -20.23 3.88 -16.98
N TRP A 45 -21.06 3.20 -16.18
CA TRP A 45 -20.93 1.74 -16.01
C TRP A 45 -21.10 0.95 -17.33
N ILE A 46 -21.82 1.50 -18.31
CA ILE A 46 -21.96 0.94 -19.66
C ILE A 46 -20.63 1.07 -20.43
N ALA A 47 -19.96 2.23 -20.31
CA ALA A 47 -18.62 2.42 -20.86
C ALA A 47 -17.63 1.42 -20.23
N ASP A 48 -17.72 1.24 -18.91
CA ASP A 48 -16.86 0.30 -18.18
C ASP A 48 -17.12 -1.16 -18.61
N LEU A 49 -18.37 -1.53 -18.91
CA LEU A 49 -18.72 -2.85 -19.46
C LEU A 49 -18.06 -3.08 -20.82
N ALA A 50 -18.17 -2.10 -21.72
CA ALA A 50 -17.54 -2.18 -23.05
C ALA A 50 -16.00 -2.30 -22.94
N ALA A 51 -15.39 -1.50 -22.05
CA ALA A 51 -13.95 -1.56 -21.79
C ALA A 51 -13.51 -2.91 -21.20
N LEU A 52 -14.27 -3.47 -20.25
CA LEU A 52 -13.99 -4.79 -19.67
C LEU A 52 -14.15 -5.91 -20.69
N ALA A 53 -15.12 -5.83 -21.60
CA ALA A 53 -15.31 -6.85 -22.64
C ALA A 53 -14.20 -6.81 -23.69
N HIS A 54 -13.72 -5.62 -24.08
CA HIS A 54 -12.59 -5.47 -25.01
C HIS A 54 -11.31 -6.15 -24.51
N ALA A 55 -11.16 -6.28 -23.19
CA ALA A 55 -10.06 -6.99 -22.55
C ALA A 55 -10.18 -8.54 -22.63
N GLY A 56 -11.36 -9.07 -22.94
CA GLY A 56 -11.65 -10.51 -22.94
C GLY A 56 -11.68 -11.14 -24.33
N LEU A 57 -11.58 -12.47 -24.38
CA LEU A 57 -11.62 -13.24 -25.65
C LEU A 57 -12.94 -13.99 -25.89
N SER A 58 -13.85 -14.02 -24.91
CA SER A 58 -15.06 -14.86 -24.96
C SER A 58 -16.34 -14.09 -25.33
N VAL A 59 -16.34 -12.76 -25.17
CA VAL A 59 -17.48 -11.89 -25.43
C VAL A 59 -16.97 -10.67 -26.18
N ILE A 60 -17.56 -10.39 -27.34
CA ILE A 60 -17.27 -9.20 -28.13
C ILE A 60 -18.47 -8.27 -27.98
N ILE A 61 -18.23 -7.06 -27.48
CA ILE A 61 -19.27 -6.02 -27.38
C ILE A 61 -19.04 -4.98 -28.47
N SER A 62 -19.96 -4.91 -29.42
CA SER A 62 -20.01 -3.84 -30.42
C SER A 62 -20.99 -2.76 -29.96
N VAL A 63 -20.49 -1.55 -29.72
CA VAL A 63 -21.31 -0.43 -29.27
C VAL A 63 -21.88 0.30 -30.48
N ILE A 64 -23.20 0.50 -30.50
CA ILE A 64 -23.89 1.39 -31.45
C ILE A 64 -24.56 2.49 -30.64
N THR A 65 -24.21 3.74 -30.94
CA THR A 65 -24.80 4.92 -30.31
C THR A 65 -25.98 5.43 -31.13
N VAL A 66 -27.06 5.83 -30.45
CA VAL A 66 -28.19 6.52 -31.07
C VAL A 66 -28.21 7.98 -30.64
N GLU A 67 -28.22 8.88 -31.61
CA GLU A 67 -28.34 10.33 -31.43
C GLU A 67 -29.82 10.71 -31.32
N GLY A 68 -30.18 11.47 -30.28
CA GLY A 68 -31.56 11.88 -30.00
C GLY A 68 -32.01 11.56 -28.58
N ASP A 69 -33.08 12.22 -28.15
CA ASP A 69 -33.68 12.01 -26.83
C ASP A 69 -34.74 10.90 -26.91
N PHE A 70 -34.50 9.79 -26.22
CA PHE A 70 -35.56 8.82 -25.97
C PHE A 70 -36.47 9.31 -24.85
N PRO A 71 -37.80 9.08 -24.95
CA PRO A 71 -38.69 9.35 -23.85
C PRO A 71 -38.22 8.54 -22.63
N ALA A 72 -37.85 9.24 -21.56
CA ALA A 72 -37.47 8.59 -20.32
C ALA A 72 -38.65 7.72 -19.85
N ARG A 73 -38.41 6.42 -19.63
CA ARG A 73 -39.41 5.52 -19.05
C ARG A 73 -39.98 6.15 -17.78
N ILE A 74 -41.30 6.10 -17.63
CA ILE A 74 -42.02 6.64 -16.47
C ILE A 74 -41.51 5.91 -15.22
N ALA A 75 -40.64 6.57 -14.48
CA ALA A 75 -40.21 6.08 -13.18
C ALA A 75 -41.22 6.54 -12.11
N PRO A 76 -41.50 5.71 -11.09
CA PRO A 76 -42.43 6.07 -10.04
C PRO A 76 -41.96 7.34 -9.31
N GLU A 77 -42.89 8.26 -9.02
CA GLU A 77 -42.56 9.48 -8.29
C GLU A 77 -42.02 9.16 -6.89
N LEU A 78 -40.85 9.71 -6.59
CA LEU A 78 -40.27 9.59 -5.26
C LEU A 78 -40.93 10.59 -4.29
N PRO A 79 -41.22 10.17 -3.04
CA PRO A 79 -41.66 11.08 -1.99
C PRO A 79 -40.74 12.30 -1.85
N LEU A 80 -41.31 13.46 -1.46
CA LEU A 80 -40.57 14.73 -1.38
C LEU A 80 -39.32 14.63 -0.48
N ASP A 81 -39.45 14.00 0.68
CA ASP A 81 -38.34 13.81 1.62
C ASP A 81 -37.21 12.94 1.04
N MET A 82 -37.55 11.93 0.24
CA MET A 82 -36.57 11.12 -0.48
C MET A 82 -35.83 11.94 -1.54
N ARG A 83 -36.54 12.78 -2.29
CA ARG A 83 -35.93 13.68 -3.28
C ARG A 83 -34.95 14.65 -2.62
N VAL A 84 -35.33 15.22 -1.47
CA VAL A 84 -34.46 16.09 -0.67
C VAL A 84 -33.22 15.35 -0.17
N TYR A 85 -33.39 14.14 0.39
CA TYR A 85 -32.26 13.31 0.85
C TYR A 85 -31.25 13.03 -0.27
N LEU A 86 -31.73 12.59 -1.44
CA LEU A 86 -30.86 12.30 -2.60
C LEU A 86 -30.19 13.56 -3.18
N ALA A 87 -30.80 14.73 -3.03
CA ALA A 87 -30.17 16.00 -3.40
C ALA A 87 -29.05 16.38 -2.42
N LEU A 88 -29.27 16.20 -1.12
CA LEU A 88 -28.26 16.42 -0.08
C LEU A 88 -27.06 15.48 -0.20
N GLU A 89 -27.29 14.19 -0.47
CA GLU A 89 -26.21 13.21 -0.73
C GLU A 89 -25.36 13.64 -1.94
N ARG A 90 -26.01 14.08 -3.02
CA ARG A 90 -25.30 14.59 -4.22
C ARG A 90 -24.41 15.79 -3.90
N PHE A 91 -24.89 16.71 -3.07
CA PHE A 91 -24.11 17.86 -2.63
C PHE A 91 -22.93 17.47 -1.73
N ARG A 92 -23.18 16.65 -0.69
CA ARG A 92 -22.17 16.20 0.28
C ARG A 92 -21.04 15.41 -0.38
N HIS A 93 -21.37 14.60 -1.38
CA HIS A 93 -20.45 13.69 -2.04
C HIS A 93 -20.17 14.07 -3.50
N ARG A 94 -20.15 15.36 -3.83
CA ARG A 94 -19.93 15.87 -5.20
C ARG A 94 -18.60 15.47 -5.85
N LYS A 95 -17.62 15.04 -5.04
CA LYS A 95 -16.29 14.62 -5.49
C LYS A 95 -16.16 13.11 -5.74
N LEU A 96 -17.19 12.32 -5.42
CA LEU A 96 -17.18 10.90 -5.77
C LEU A 96 -17.38 10.76 -7.29
N CYS A 97 -16.53 9.96 -7.94
CA CYS A 97 -16.87 9.37 -9.23
C CYS A 97 -18.18 8.60 -9.06
N ASP A 98 -19.17 8.88 -9.89
CA ASP A 98 -20.48 8.25 -9.83
C ASP A 98 -20.69 7.52 -11.15
N ARG A 99 -20.69 6.18 -11.10
CA ARG A 99 -20.86 5.29 -12.26
C ARG A 99 -22.18 5.48 -13.01
N LEU A 100 -23.13 6.25 -12.45
CA LEU A 100 -24.37 6.67 -13.11
C LEU A 100 -24.28 8.05 -13.78
N THR A 101 -23.14 8.73 -13.69
CA THR A 101 -22.89 9.96 -14.46
C THR A 101 -22.91 9.60 -15.94
N ARG A 102 -23.59 10.41 -16.75
CA ARG A 102 -23.61 10.23 -18.19
C ARG A 102 -22.25 10.62 -18.78
N VAL A 103 -21.76 9.77 -19.67
CA VAL A 103 -20.54 9.97 -20.45
C VAL A 103 -20.89 9.80 -21.93
N ASP A 104 -20.12 10.46 -22.78
CA ASP A 104 -20.23 10.28 -24.23
C ASP A 104 -19.57 8.95 -24.62
N LEU A 105 -20.34 8.06 -25.24
CA LEU A 105 -19.85 6.78 -25.74
C LEU A 105 -19.33 6.84 -27.18
N SER A 106 -19.35 8.00 -27.84
CA SER A 106 -18.87 8.17 -29.23
C SER A 106 -17.45 7.62 -29.45
N ALA A 107 -16.57 7.77 -28.46
CA ALA A 107 -15.18 7.31 -28.53
C ALA A 107 -15.01 5.78 -28.53
N VAL A 108 -15.99 5.03 -28.00
CA VAL A 108 -15.99 3.56 -27.98
C VAL A 108 -17.02 2.96 -28.93
N SER A 109 -17.74 3.82 -29.67
CA SER A 109 -18.79 3.43 -30.60
C SER A 109 -18.21 2.91 -31.91
N SER A 110 -18.81 1.84 -32.43
CA SER A 110 -18.52 1.29 -33.75
C SER A 110 -19.39 1.91 -34.86
N ALA A 111 -20.50 2.56 -34.49
CA ALA A 111 -21.44 3.19 -35.41
C ALA A 111 -22.35 4.19 -34.67
N SER A 112 -22.71 5.30 -35.32
CA SER A 112 -23.75 6.21 -34.84
C SER A 112 -24.99 6.09 -35.75
N LEU A 113 -26.18 6.14 -35.13
CA LEU A 113 -27.49 6.14 -35.78
C LEU A 113 -28.30 7.34 -35.28
N ASP A 114 -29.31 7.79 -36.02
CA ASP A 114 -30.25 8.81 -35.56
C ASP A 114 -31.52 8.14 -34.99
N ALA A 115 -32.06 8.65 -33.89
CA ALA A 115 -33.33 8.17 -33.33
C ALA A 115 -34.52 8.40 -34.29
N ALA A 116 -34.38 9.31 -35.25
CA ALA A 116 -35.34 9.53 -36.33
C ALA A 116 -35.22 8.51 -37.49
N ASP A 117 -34.18 7.69 -37.52
CA ASP A 117 -34.03 6.63 -38.52
C ASP A 117 -35.18 5.62 -38.40
N SER A 118 -35.56 5.03 -39.54
CA SER A 118 -36.58 3.98 -39.54
C SER A 118 -36.08 2.76 -38.77
N ILE A 119 -36.99 2.02 -38.12
CA ILE A 119 -36.61 0.80 -37.39
C ILE A 119 -35.94 -0.23 -38.31
N GLU A 120 -36.30 -0.26 -39.59
CA GLU A 120 -35.67 -1.11 -40.60
C GLU A 120 -34.19 -0.74 -40.77
N THR A 121 -33.86 0.56 -40.82
CA THR A 121 -32.47 1.04 -40.94
C THR A 121 -31.63 0.64 -39.72
N ILE A 122 -32.21 0.76 -38.52
CA ILE A 122 -31.57 0.35 -37.27
C ILE A 122 -31.34 -1.17 -37.27
N VAL A 123 -32.36 -1.95 -37.65
CA VAL A 123 -32.32 -3.41 -37.71
C VAL A 123 -31.28 -3.89 -38.72
N ASP A 124 -31.21 -3.27 -39.90
CA ASP A 124 -30.21 -3.59 -40.92
C ASP A 124 -28.80 -3.37 -40.40
N ARG A 125 -28.57 -2.24 -39.70
CA ARG A 125 -27.27 -1.94 -39.11
C ARG A 125 -26.90 -2.94 -38.01
N VAL A 126 -27.81 -3.25 -37.10
CA VAL A 126 -27.58 -4.22 -36.02
C VAL A 126 -27.35 -5.62 -36.60
N SER A 127 -28.15 -6.02 -37.59
CA SER A 127 -28.05 -7.33 -38.27
C SER A 127 -26.71 -7.51 -39.00
N SER A 128 -26.13 -6.45 -39.54
CA SER A 128 -24.80 -6.48 -40.19
C SER A 128 -23.65 -6.90 -39.27
N LEU A 129 -23.84 -6.81 -37.94
CA LEU A 129 -22.87 -7.26 -36.94
C LEU A 129 -23.09 -8.71 -36.50
N HIS A 130 -24.09 -9.40 -37.05
CA HIS A 130 -24.45 -10.79 -36.74
C HIS A 130 -24.56 -11.08 -35.21
N PRO A 131 -25.44 -10.37 -34.49
CA PRO A 131 -25.54 -10.46 -33.03
C PRO A 131 -26.02 -11.84 -32.58
N ASP A 132 -25.35 -12.40 -31.58
CA ASP A 132 -25.93 -13.48 -30.76
C ASP A 132 -26.90 -12.88 -29.73
N LEU A 133 -26.66 -11.67 -29.23
CA LEU A 133 -27.48 -10.98 -28.24
C LEU A 133 -27.49 -9.47 -28.50
N VAL A 134 -28.65 -8.83 -28.28
CA VAL A 134 -28.76 -7.36 -28.25
C VAL A 134 -29.03 -6.88 -26.83
N LEU A 135 -28.18 -6.00 -26.30
CA LEU A 135 -28.43 -5.22 -25.09
C LEU A 135 -28.89 -3.83 -25.50
N PHE A 136 -30.04 -3.38 -25.02
CA PHE A 136 -30.71 -2.21 -25.59
C PHE A 136 -31.26 -1.23 -24.55
N ASP A 137 -30.99 0.06 -24.76
CA ASP A 137 -31.65 1.20 -24.10
C ASP A 137 -32.33 2.08 -25.16
N GLY A 138 -33.66 2.01 -25.23
CA GLY A 138 -34.47 2.77 -26.19
C GLY A 138 -35.96 2.37 -26.19
N PRO A 139 -36.74 2.74 -27.23
CA PRO A 139 -38.19 2.58 -27.28
C PRO A 139 -38.64 1.11 -27.22
N GLU A 140 -39.67 0.81 -26.41
CA GLU A 140 -40.14 -0.56 -26.18
C GLU A 140 -40.62 -1.26 -27.45
N ASN A 141 -41.18 -0.51 -28.40
CA ASN A 141 -41.67 -1.03 -29.67
C ASN A 141 -40.56 -1.56 -30.59
N TRP A 142 -39.28 -1.28 -30.32
CA TRP A 142 -38.15 -1.82 -31.09
C TRP A 142 -37.74 -3.23 -30.64
N GLN A 143 -38.14 -3.62 -29.43
CA GLN A 143 -37.62 -4.81 -28.79
C GLN A 143 -37.94 -6.10 -29.55
N SER A 144 -39.19 -6.27 -30.01
CA SER A 144 -39.62 -7.49 -30.72
C SER A 144 -38.88 -7.67 -32.04
N THR A 145 -38.66 -6.59 -32.79
CA THR A 145 -37.95 -6.60 -34.07
C THR A 145 -36.45 -6.89 -33.86
N LEU A 146 -35.83 -6.28 -32.85
CA LEU A 146 -34.42 -6.55 -32.50
C LEU A 146 -34.21 -7.97 -31.93
N ALA A 147 -35.20 -8.50 -31.21
CA ALA A 147 -35.12 -9.87 -30.70
C ALA A 147 -35.14 -10.92 -31.82
N ALA A 148 -35.80 -10.64 -32.95
CA ALA A 148 -35.92 -11.57 -34.07
C ALA A 148 -34.61 -11.82 -34.83
N ILE A 149 -33.64 -10.89 -34.73
CA ILE A 149 -32.36 -10.97 -35.44
C ILE A 149 -31.21 -11.54 -34.59
N ALA A 150 -31.44 -11.84 -33.32
CA ALA A 150 -30.42 -12.30 -32.38
C ALA A 150 -30.77 -13.64 -31.75
N ARG A 151 -29.79 -14.55 -31.67
CA ARG A 151 -29.96 -15.94 -31.18
C ARG A 151 -30.55 -16.01 -29.77
N TYR A 152 -30.08 -15.16 -28.86
CA TYR A 152 -30.52 -15.08 -27.46
C TYR A 152 -31.49 -13.92 -27.20
N GLY A 153 -32.03 -13.33 -28.29
CA GLY A 153 -33.01 -12.25 -28.25
C GLY A 153 -32.42 -10.88 -27.93
N CYS A 154 -33.30 -9.99 -27.44
CA CYS A 154 -32.98 -8.60 -27.10
C CYS A 154 -33.33 -8.33 -25.63
N TRP A 155 -32.33 -8.07 -24.79
CA TRP A 155 -32.51 -7.73 -23.38
C TRP A 155 -32.52 -6.21 -23.23
N GLN A 156 -33.69 -5.67 -22.92
CA GLN A 156 -33.84 -4.25 -22.66
C GLN A 156 -33.32 -3.93 -21.25
N ILE A 157 -32.42 -2.95 -21.15
CA ILE A 157 -31.84 -2.53 -19.88
C ILE A 157 -32.88 -1.68 -19.12
N ASP A 158 -33.22 -2.08 -17.90
CA ASP A 158 -34.26 -1.41 -17.12
C ASP A 158 -33.80 -0.09 -16.48
N SER A 159 -34.77 0.76 -16.15
CA SER A 159 -34.55 2.03 -15.43
C SER A 159 -33.84 1.86 -14.08
N SER A 160 -33.95 0.69 -13.45
CA SER A 160 -33.19 0.30 -12.25
C SER A 160 -31.67 0.24 -12.44
N LEU A 161 -31.19 0.25 -13.69
CA LEU A 161 -29.77 0.26 -14.06
C LEU A 161 -29.35 1.56 -14.75
N LEU A 162 -30.28 2.28 -15.39
CA LEU A 162 -29.95 3.44 -16.23
C LEU A 162 -30.24 4.79 -15.57
N HIS A 163 -31.35 4.89 -14.84
CA HIS A 163 -31.90 6.19 -14.49
C HIS A 163 -31.16 6.80 -13.29
N ALA A 164 -30.48 7.94 -13.46
CA ALA A 164 -29.62 8.56 -12.43
C ALA A 164 -30.27 8.74 -11.04
N ARG A 165 -31.59 8.95 -10.98
CA ARG A 165 -32.37 9.07 -9.73
C ARG A 165 -32.91 7.76 -9.16
N HIS A 166 -33.14 6.73 -9.98
CA HIS A 166 -33.85 5.50 -9.59
C HIS A 166 -32.95 4.27 -9.56
N ALA A 167 -31.89 4.29 -10.34
CA ALA A 167 -30.95 3.19 -10.44
C ALA A 167 -30.32 2.88 -9.07
N GLY A 168 -30.34 1.60 -8.70
CA GLY A 168 -29.84 1.13 -7.41
C GLY A 168 -30.59 1.60 -6.17
N LEU A 169 -31.78 2.21 -6.27
CA LEU A 169 -32.51 2.70 -5.09
C LEU A 169 -32.82 1.60 -4.07
N SER A 170 -32.97 0.36 -4.52
CA SER A 170 -33.17 -0.77 -3.64
C SER A 170 -32.04 -1.03 -2.65
N LEU A 171 -30.83 -0.57 -2.96
CA LEU A 171 -29.68 -0.61 -2.05
C LEU A 171 -29.91 0.27 -0.80
N LEU A 172 -30.89 1.18 -0.81
CA LEU A 172 -31.26 1.94 0.37
C LEU A 172 -32.06 1.11 1.39
N LEU A 173 -32.71 0.01 0.97
CA LEU A 173 -33.48 -0.85 1.87
C LEU A 173 -32.61 -1.46 2.98
N PRO A 174 -31.43 -2.06 2.69
CA PRO A 174 -30.47 -2.47 3.71
C PRO A 174 -30.05 -1.36 4.67
N VAL A 175 -29.83 -0.13 4.18
CA VAL A 175 -29.48 1.03 5.02
C VAL A 175 -30.61 1.34 6.00
N LEU A 176 -31.86 1.39 5.50
CA LEU A 176 -33.03 1.65 6.33
C LEU A 176 -33.25 0.53 7.36
N ALA A 177 -32.98 -0.71 6.98
CA ALA A 177 -33.02 -1.89 7.84
C ALA A 177 -31.84 -1.97 8.84
N ARG A 178 -30.79 -1.15 8.66
CA ARG A 178 -29.52 -1.23 9.40
C ARG A 178 -28.84 -2.60 9.27
N SER A 179 -28.93 -3.18 8.08
CA SER A 179 -28.18 -4.38 7.70
C SER A 179 -26.76 -4.01 7.30
N ASP A 180 -25.78 -4.81 7.70
CA ASP A 180 -24.37 -4.64 7.31
C ASP A 180 -24.09 -5.10 5.87
N THR A 181 -24.99 -5.89 5.30
CA THR A 181 -24.87 -6.40 3.93
C THR A 181 -25.97 -5.92 3.00
N SER A 182 -25.62 -5.77 1.73
CA SER A 182 -26.52 -5.48 0.62
C SER A 182 -26.41 -6.57 -0.44
N ALA A 183 -27.53 -7.22 -0.76
CA ALA A 183 -27.62 -8.13 -1.89
C ALA A 183 -27.76 -7.34 -3.20
N ILE A 184 -27.08 -7.82 -4.22
CA ILE A 184 -27.07 -7.28 -5.58
C ILE A 184 -27.37 -8.47 -6.48
N ASP A 185 -28.61 -8.59 -6.93
CA ASP A 185 -29.03 -9.64 -7.86
C ASP A 185 -29.29 -9.01 -9.23
N LEU A 186 -28.56 -9.49 -10.23
CA LEU A 186 -28.81 -9.14 -11.62
C LEU A 186 -29.72 -10.22 -12.21
N VAL A 187 -30.88 -9.83 -12.73
CA VAL A 187 -31.90 -10.80 -13.18
C VAL A 187 -32.37 -10.48 -14.60
N LEU A 188 -32.79 -11.52 -15.31
CA LEU A 188 -33.57 -11.42 -16.54
C LEU A 188 -35.04 -11.69 -16.22
N ALA A 189 -35.91 -10.74 -16.54
CA ALA A 189 -37.35 -10.89 -16.39
C ALA A 189 -38.05 -10.94 -17.75
N ASN A 190 -39.20 -11.61 -17.80
CA ASN A 190 -40.14 -11.49 -18.92
C ASN A 190 -41.18 -10.38 -18.67
N ASP A 191 -42.09 -10.22 -19.64
CA ASP A 191 -43.16 -9.21 -19.58
C ASP A 191 -44.19 -9.52 -18.49
N LYS A 192 -44.33 -10.78 -18.10
CA LYS A 192 -45.24 -11.25 -17.04
C LYS A 192 -44.63 -11.13 -15.63
N GLY A 193 -43.37 -10.71 -15.52
CA GLY A 193 -42.67 -10.51 -14.24
C GLY A 193 -42.01 -11.76 -13.65
N ALA A 194 -42.05 -12.91 -14.34
CA ALA A 194 -41.22 -14.05 -13.96
C ALA A 194 -39.77 -13.74 -14.33
N TYR A 195 -38.82 -14.15 -13.49
CA TYR A 195 -37.41 -13.82 -13.67
C TYR A 195 -36.48 -14.99 -13.34
N THR A 196 -35.31 -14.96 -13.96
CA THR A 196 -34.18 -15.84 -13.70
C THR A 196 -33.01 -14.99 -13.19
N VAL A 197 -32.38 -15.41 -12.10
CA VAL A 197 -31.19 -14.75 -11.56
C VAL A 197 -29.99 -15.10 -12.44
N LEU A 198 -29.33 -14.09 -13.00
CA LEU A 198 -28.09 -14.27 -13.77
C LEU A 198 -26.90 -14.48 -12.82
N VAL A 199 -26.82 -13.63 -11.81
CA VAL A 199 -25.71 -13.62 -10.86
C VAL A 199 -26.13 -12.87 -9.59
N SER A 200 -25.69 -13.38 -8.46
CA SER A 200 -25.90 -12.81 -7.13
C SER A 200 -24.58 -12.40 -6.50
N SER A 201 -24.62 -11.32 -5.74
CA SER A 201 -23.47 -10.82 -4.99
C SER A 201 -23.92 -10.21 -3.68
N VAL A 202 -23.11 -10.37 -2.62
CA VAL A 202 -23.32 -9.68 -1.34
C VAL A 202 -22.15 -8.73 -1.07
N GLY A 203 -22.45 -7.43 -0.96
CA GLY A 203 -21.47 -6.38 -0.65
C GLY A 203 -21.77 -5.69 0.69
N THR A 204 -20.87 -4.80 1.11
CA THR A 204 -21.03 -4.01 2.35
C THR A 204 -22.09 -2.92 2.19
N THR A 205 -22.97 -2.77 3.19
CA THR A 205 -23.86 -1.61 3.30
C THR A 205 -23.10 -0.41 3.83
N HIS A 206 -23.27 0.76 3.21
CA HIS A 206 -22.61 1.99 3.67
C HIS A 206 -23.62 2.98 4.27
N PRO A 207 -23.96 2.86 5.56
CA PRO A 207 -24.96 3.72 6.19
C PRO A 207 -24.59 5.20 6.21
N GLY A 208 -23.28 5.52 6.12
CA GLY A 208 -22.78 6.89 6.07
C GLY A 208 -22.93 7.59 4.71
N SER A 209 -23.13 6.84 3.62
CA SER A 209 -23.32 7.40 2.29
C SER A 209 -23.96 6.39 1.35
N PHE A 210 -25.23 6.63 1.00
CA PHE A 210 -25.92 5.84 -0.01
C PHE A 210 -25.26 6.00 -1.38
N ARG A 211 -24.72 7.18 -1.68
CA ARG A 211 -24.02 7.41 -2.95
C ARG A 211 -22.80 6.51 -3.12
N LEU A 212 -21.98 6.36 -2.07
CA LEU A 212 -20.82 5.46 -2.09
C LEU A 212 -21.25 4.00 -2.27
N GLN A 213 -22.30 3.57 -1.57
CA GLN A 213 -22.84 2.23 -1.70
C GLN A 213 -23.29 1.92 -3.13
N ARG A 214 -24.04 2.86 -3.71
CA ARG A 214 -24.53 2.75 -5.08
C ARG A 214 -23.36 2.71 -6.06
N ASP A 215 -22.37 3.59 -5.92
CA ASP A 215 -21.21 3.60 -6.81
C ASP A 215 -20.43 2.27 -6.77
N ARG A 216 -20.20 1.69 -5.58
CA ARG A 216 -19.55 0.38 -5.43
C ARG A 216 -20.35 -0.76 -6.07
N ALA A 217 -21.67 -0.76 -5.90
CA ALA A 217 -22.54 -1.76 -6.52
C ALA A 217 -22.50 -1.66 -8.06
N PHE A 218 -22.53 -0.43 -8.60
CA PHE A 218 -22.47 -0.20 -10.05
C PHE A 218 -21.08 -0.43 -10.62
N ALA A 219 -20.01 -0.26 -9.84
CA ALA A 219 -18.69 -0.70 -10.25
C ALA A 219 -18.68 -2.21 -10.48
N LYS A 220 -19.24 -2.98 -9.55
CA LYS A 220 -19.34 -4.44 -9.63
C LYS A 220 -20.28 -4.94 -10.73
N LEU A 221 -21.33 -4.19 -11.03
CA LEU A 221 -22.36 -4.54 -12.01
C LEU A 221 -21.78 -4.89 -13.39
N SER A 222 -20.82 -4.10 -13.89
CA SER A 222 -20.22 -4.35 -15.22
C SER A 222 -19.51 -5.70 -15.27
N ALA A 223 -18.78 -6.07 -14.21
CA ALA A 223 -18.14 -7.38 -14.07
C ALA A 223 -19.18 -8.52 -13.96
N MET A 224 -20.21 -8.33 -13.14
CA MET A 224 -21.31 -9.28 -12.97
C MET A 224 -22.02 -9.61 -14.29
N LEU A 225 -22.34 -8.59 -15.09
CA LEU A 225 -22.97 -8.79 -16.39
C LEU A 225 -22.00 -9.49 -17.36
N LEU A 226 -20.73 -9.07 -17.43
CA LEU A 226 -19.75 -9.70 -18.29
C LEU A 226 -19.57 -11.20 -17.96
N ARG A 227 -19.53 -11.59 -16.68
CA ARG A 227 -19.49 -12.99 -16.25
C ARG A 227 -20.71 -13.78 -16.73
N SER A 228 -21.89 -13.19 -16.59
CA SER A 228 -23.13 -13.82 -17.04
C SER A 228 -23.13 -14.06 -18.56
N LEU A 229 -22.63 -13.08 -19.34
CA LEU A 229 -22.44 -13.20 -20.77
C LEU A 229 -21.40 -14.26 -21.13
N ARG A 230 -20.33 -14.40 -20.33
CA ARG A 230 -19.34 -15.47 -20.50
C ARG A 230 -19.95 -16.84 -20.24
N HIS A 231 -20.73 -17.01 -19.17
CA HIS A 231 -21.44 -18.29 -18.92
C HIS A 231 -22.40 -18.62 -20.07
N LEU A 232 -23.06 -17.60 -20.66
CA LEU A 232 -23.89 -17.79 -21.86
C LEU A 232 -23.06 -18.23 -23.08
N ALA A 233 -21.87 -17.64 -23.27
CA ALA A 233 -20.96 -17.99 -24.36
C ALA A 233 -20.46 -19.46 -24.27
N HIS A 234 -20.24 -19.96 -23.06
CA HIS A 234 -19.80 -21.34 -22.80
C HIS A 234 -20.97 -22.34 -22.66
N GLY A 235 -22.21 -21.88 -22.75
CA GLY A 235 -23.40 -22.74 -22.60
C GLY A 235 -23.70 -23.17 -21.16
N GLU A 236 -23.05 -22.56 -20.17
CA GLU A 236 -23.24 -22.84 -18.74
C GLU A 236 -24.50 -22.14 -18.19
N LEU A 237 -24.87 -20.99 -18.78
CA LEU A 237 -26.12 -20.30 -18.47
C LEU A 237 -27.21 -20.77 -19.42
N ILE A 238 -28.19 -21.52 -18.89
CA ILE A 238 -29.33 -21.98 -19.66
C ILE A 238 -30.59 -21.18 -19.32
N LEU A 239 -31.20 -20.57 -20.33
CA LEU A 239 -32.38 -19.71 -20.22
C LEU A 239 -33.68 -20.51 -20.41
N HIS A 240 -33.80 -21.65 -19.74
CA HIS A 240 -35.05 -22.42 -19.71
C HIS A 240 -36.10 -21.62 -18.92
N ASP A 241 -37.35 -21.59 -19.40
CA ASP A 241 -38.55 -21.10 -18.69
C ASP A 241 -38.89 -19.60 -18.72
N VAL A 242 -37.98 -18.72 -19.15
CA VAL A 242 -38.26 -17.27 -19.26
C VAL A 242 -37.83 -16.76 -20.62
N ALA A 243 -38.78 -16.27 -21.44
CA ALA A 243 -38.45 -15.46 -22.62
C ALA A 243 -37.91 -14.11 -22.13
N PRO A 244 -36.58 -13.90 -22.11
CA PRO A 244 -36.01 -12.77 -21.40
C PRO A 244 -36.25 -11.49 -22.19
N THR A 245 -36.93 -10.53 -21.56
CA THR A 245 -37.19 -9.22 -22.17
C THR A 245 -36.45 -8.11 -21.44
N ARG A 246 -36.24 -8.21 -20.12
CA ARG A 246 -35.67 -7.10 -19.34
C ARG A 246 -34.52 -7.55 -18.46
N LEU A 247 -33.43 -6.77 -18.50
CA LEU A 247 -32.31 -6.86 -17.56
C LEU A 247 -32.51 -5.83 -16.45
N LEU A 248 -32.60 -6.27 -15.19
CA LEU A 248 -32.88 -5.36 -14.06
C LEU A 248 -32.16 -5.78 -12.78
N LEU A 249 -32.05 -4.82 -11.85
CA LEU A 249 -31.47 -5.05 -10.53
C LEU A 249 -32.57 -5.38 -9.51
N MET A 250 -32.39 -6.49 -8.78
CA MET A 250 -33.27 -6.90 -7.69
C MET A 250 -32.62 -6.71 -6.30
N PRO A 251 -33.44 -6.50 -5.25
CA PRO A 251 -34.90 -6.30 -5.31
C PRO A 251 -35.27 -4.95 -5.93
N THR A 252 -36.51 -4.76 -6.40
CA THR A 252 -37.04 -3.43 -6.74
C THR A 252 -37.65 -2.78 -5.51
N ALA A 253 -37.49 -1.45 -5.34
CA ALA A 253 -37.99 -0.75 -4.15
C ALA A 253 -39.05 0.31 -4.47
N ARG A 254 -40.07 0.40 -3.61
CA ARG A 254 -41.01 1.53 -3.52
C ARG A 254 -40.88 2.16 -2.14
N PHE A 255 -40.76 3.49 -2.10
CA PHE A 255 -40.54 4.23 -0.86
C PHE A 255 -41.80 4.98 -0.43
N LYS A 256 -42.03 5.03 0.89
CA LYS A 256 -43.09 5.81 1.54
C LYS A 256 -42.52 7.10 2.11
N LEU A 257 -43.37 8.11 2.26
CA LEU A 257 -43.03 9.36 2.95
C LEU A 257 -42.47 9.06 4.36
N GLY A 258 -41.39 9.75 4.75
CA GLY A 258 -40.68 9.59 6.01
C GLY A 258 -39.42 8.72 5.91
N GLN A 259 -39.32 7.86 4.89
CA GLN A 259 -38.12 7.02 4.69
C GLN A 259 -36.90 7.84 4.24
N GLY A 260 -37.08 8.96 3.54
CA GLY A 260 -35.99 9.85 3.18
C GLY A 260 -35.39 10.56 4.40
N ILE A 261 -36.24 11.03 5.32
CA ILE A 261 -35.80 11.60 6.61
C ILE A 261 -35.04 10.55 7.43
N ARG A 262 -35.58 9.33 7.50
CA ARG A 262 -34.93 8.22 8.23
C ARG A 262 -33.54 7.90 7.66
N ALA A 263 -33.40 7.83 6.34
CA ALA A 263 -32.11 7.63 5.69
C ALA A 263 -31.12 8.76 6.02
N PHE A 264 -31.57 10.02 5.97
CA PHE A 264 -30.75 11.17 6.35
C PHE A 264 -30.27 11.09 7.81
N LEU A 265 -31.15 10.74 8.75
CA LEU A 265 -30.79 10.60 10.17
C LEU A 265 -29.78 9.47 10.42
N ILE A 266 -29.90 8.34 9.70
CA ILE A 266 -28.92 7.25 9.75
C ILE A 266 -27.55 7.73 9.27
N ALA A 267 -27.49 8.39 8.11
CA ALA A 267 -26.26 8.91 7.54
C ALA A 267 -25.60 9.97 8.43
N LEU A 268 -26.40 10.88 9.01
CA LEU A 268 -25.93 11.91 9.93
C LEU A 268 -25.36 11.28 11.22
N ARG A 269 -26.10 10.36 11.85
CA ARG A 269 -25.65 9.66 13.06
C ARG A 269 -24.37 8.88 12.81
N HIS A 270 -24.28 8.16 11.69
CA HIS A 270 -23.08 7.43 11.32
C HIS A 270 -21.88 8.37 11.09
N THR A 271 -22.10 9.51 10.41
CA THR A 271 -21.05 10.52 10.19
C THR A 271 -20.52 11.08 11.51
N LEU A 272 -21.42 11.45 12.43
CA LEU A 272 -21.05 11.97 13.75
C LEU A 272 -20.34 10.92 14.59
N HIS A 273 -20.85 9.68 14.61
CA HIS A 273 -20.21 8.57 15.32
C HIS A 273 -18.79 8.31 14.80
N TRP A 274 -18.59 8.25 13.48
CA TRP A 274 -17.26 8.08 12.89
C TRP A 274 -16.30 9.23 13.20
N GLN A 275 -16.78 10.47 13.31
CA GLN A 275 -15.95 11.60 13.74
C GLN A 275 -15.52 11.49 15.21
N ILE A 276 -16.32 10.85 16.06
CA ILE A 276 -15.99 10.56 17.45
C ILE A 276 -15.03 9.36 17.55
N VAL A 277 -15.31 8.26 16.84
CA VAL A 277 -14.48 7.05 16.85
C VAL A 277 -13.10 7.31 16.26
N LYS A 278 -12.97 8.11 15.18
CA LYS A 278 -11.65 8.53 14.65
C LYS A 278 -10.74 9.22 15.67
N ARG A 279 -11.30 9.69 16.80
CA ARG A 279 -10.54 10.33 17.88
C ARG A 279 -10.13 9.36 18.98
N LYS A 280 -10.52 8.08 18.92
CA LYS A 280 -10.06 7.04 19.86
C LYS A 280 -8.72 6.48 19.38
N PRO A 281 -7.62 6.69 20.12
CA PRO A 281 -6.28 6.21 19.74
C PRO A 281 -6.04 4.72 20.05
N GLU A 282 -7.05 3.98 20.51
CA GLU A 282 -6.87 2.74 21.28
C GLU A 282 -7.26 1.45 20.54
N ASP A 283 -7.59 1.52 19.25
CA ASP A 283 -7.97 0.34 18.46
C ASP A 283 -6.72 -0.24 17.77
N LEU A 284 -5.99 -1.10 18.49
CA LEU A 284 -4.80 -1.79 17.99
C LEU A 284 -5.14 -3.24 17.63
N TRP A 285 -4.36 -3.80 16.70
CA TRP A 285 -4.30 -5.26 16.51
C TRP A 285 -3.30 -5.88 17.48
N LEU A 286 -3.68 -7.02 18.04
CA LEU A 286 -2.86 -7.83 18.93
C LEU A 286 -2.90 -9.29 18.47
N LEU A 287 -1.93 -10.11 18.90
CA LEU A 287 -1.94 -11.54 18.63
C LEU A 287 -2.36 -12.31 19.88
N LEU A 288 -3.33 -13.20 19.73
CA LEU A 288 -3.77 -14.15 20.73
C LEU A 288 -3.11 -15.51 20.45
N ILE A 289 -2.41 -16.04 21.44
CA ILE A 289 -1.72 -17.32 21.42
C ILE A 289 -2.52 -18.34 22.22
N ARG A 290 -2.79 -19.49 21.61
CA ARG A 290 -3.38 -20.64 22.30
C ARG A 290 -2.46 -21.85 22.20
N ARG A 291 -2.21 -22.48 23.35
CA ARG A 291 -1.40 -23.69 23.51
C ARG A 291 -2.26 -24.71 24.25
N GLY A 292 -2.87 -25.62 23.50
CA GLY A 292 -3.83 -26.57 24.05
C GLY A 292 -3.72 -27.96 23.42
N LYS A 293 -4.16 -28.98 24.17
CA LYS A 293 -4.38 -30.32 23.61
C LYS A 293 -5.61 -30.35 22.70
N LYS A 294 -6.57 -29.46 22.94
CA LYS A 294 -7.78 -29.31 22.14
C LYS A 294 -7.65 -28.06 21.29
N LYS A 295 -7.65 -28.25 19.96
CA LYS A 295 -7.70 -27.16 18.99
C LYS A 295 -9.05 -26.45 18.99
N LEU A 296 -9.10 -25.26 18.42
CA LEU A 296 -10.34 -24.58 18.08
C LEU A 296 -11.21 -25.48 17.20
N ASP A 297 -12.47 -25.63 17.60
CA ASP A 297 -13.47 -26.35 16.82
C ASP A 297 -14.08 -25.37 15.78
N PRO A 298 -13.87 -25.56 14.47
CA PRO A 298 -14.40 -24.67 13.44
C PRO A 298 -15.93 -24.73 13.30
N TYR A 299 -16.60 -25.74 13.88
CA TYR A 299 -18.07 -25.83 13.91
C TYR A 299 -18.68 -25.03 15.07
N ASN A 300 -17.90 -24.76 16.11
CA ASN A 300 -18.32 -23.96 17.27
C ASN A 300 -17.11 -23.26 17.89
N PRO A 301 -16.55 -22.26 17.18
CA PRO A 301 -15.28 -21.64 17.57
C PRO A 301 -15.49 -20.80 18.82
N ARG A 302 -14.75 -21.14 19.88
CA ARG A 302 -14.77 -20.44 21.16
C ARG A 302 -13.35 -20.19 21.66
N ILE A 303 -13.13 -19.00 22.20
CA ILE A 303 -11.91 -18.62 22.89
C ILE A 303 -12.17 -18.73 24.39
N ASP A 304 -11.69 -19.81 24.99
CA ASP A 304 -11.83 -20.05 26.43
C ASP A 304 -10.54 -19.71 27.19
N ASP A 305 -9.41 -19.73 26.49
CA ASP A 305 -8.07 -19.53 27.04
C ASP A 305 -7.12 -18.92 26.00
N GLY A 306 -6.05 -18.29 26.48
CA GLY A 306 -4.96 -17.79 25.65
C GLY A 306 -4.12 -16.72 26.34
N ALA A 307 -3.03 -16.35 25.68
CA ALA A 307 -2.14 -15.29 26.11
C ALA A 307 -1.89 -14.32 24.95
N LEU A 308 -1.65 -13.05 25.27
CA LEU A 308 -1.54 -11.99 24.28
C LEU A 308 -0.07 -11.65 24.01
N LEU A 309 0.28 -11.49 22.74
CA LEU A 309 1.46 -10.75 22.31
C LEU A 309 1.00 -9.38 21.83
N VAL A 310 1.57 -8.34 22.43
CA VAL A 310 1.29 -6.95 22.09
C VAL A 310 2.57 -6.34 21.53
N ALA A 311 2.46 -5.69 20.38
CA ALA A 311 3.59 -4.98 19.78
C ALA A 311 4.07 -3.87 20.73
N PRO A 312 5.39 -3.66 20.87
CA PRO A 312 5.89 -2.55 21.67
C PRO A 312 5.52 -1.20 21.02
N ARG A 313 5.34 -0.15 21.84
CA ARG A 313 5.13 1.25 21.42
C ARG A 313 3.73 1.52 20.83
N THR A 314 3.64 2.32 19.76
CA THR A 314 2.41 2.72 19.06
C THR A 314 2.18 1.89 17.79
N ASP A 315 2.76 0.70 17.71
CA ASP A 315 2.67 -0.18 16.55
C ASP A 315 1.64 -1.29 16.82
N TYR A 316 1.30 -2.09 15.82
CA TYR A 316 0.49 -3.29 16.01
C TYR A 316 1.02 -4.48 15.22
N TRP A 317 0.66 -5.68 15.68
CA TRP A 317 0.86 -6.94 14.95
C TRP A 317 -0.47 -7.53 14.50
N ALA A 318 -0.55 -7.94 13.25
CA ALA A 318 -1.72 -8.56 12.64
C ALA A 318 -1.29 -9.68 11.68
N ASP A 319 -2.27 -10.40 11.13
CA ASP A 319 -2.05 -11.45 10.13
C ASP A 319 -0.99 -12.50 10.51
N PRO A 320 -1.15 -13.18 11.65
CA PRO A 320 -0.19 -14.19 12.06
C PRO A 320 -0.13 -15.34 11.07
N CYS A 321 1.09 -15.79 10.78
CA CYS A 321 1.39 -17.02 10.07
C CYS A 321 2.37 -17.83 10.90
N VAL A 322 1.87 -18.93 11.47
CA VAL A 322 2.68 -19.79 12.34
C VAL A 322 3.33 -20.91 11.56
N VAL A 323 4.59 -21.18 11.91
CA VAL A 323 5.35 -22.29 11.36
C VAL A 323 6.20 -22.93 12.44
N GLU A 324 6.60 -24.18 12.20
CA GLU A 324 7.54 -24.88 13.07
C GLU A 324 8.74 -25.35 12.24
N GLN A 325 9.95 -25.14 12.76
CA GLN A 325 11.17 -25.70 12.20
C GLN A 325 12.08 -26.19 13.33
N ASP A 326 12.51 -27.44 13.28
CA ASP A 326 13.49 -28.00 14.23
C ASP A 326 13.10 -27.78 15.70
N GLY A 327 11.79 -27.84 16.00
CA GLY A 327 11.21 -27.58 17.33
C GLY A 327 11.04 -26.10 17.70
N ARG A 328 11.47 -25.17 16.85
CA ARG A 328 11.27 -23.73 17.02
C ARG A 328 9.89 -23.33 16.53
N GLN A 329 9.15 -22.60 17.35
CA GLN A 329 7.83 -22.05 16.99
C GLN A 329 8.00 -20.61 16.54
N LEU A 330 7.74 -20.34 15.27
CA LEU A 330 7.93 -19.03 14.66
C LEU A 330 6.59 -18.45 14.21
N ILE A 331 6.42 -17.14 14.37
CA ILE A 331 5.24 -16.40 13.94
C ILE A 331 5.72 -15.28 13.01
N PHE A 332 5.38 -15.38 11.73
CA PHE A 332 5.46 -14.26 10.81
C PHE A 332 4.22 -13.38 11.01
N ALA A 333 4.40 -12.07 11.10
CA ALA A 333 3.29 -11.13 11.31
C ALA A 333 3.49 -9.84 10.52
N GLU A 334 2.39 -9.20 10.14
CA GLU A 334 2.39 -7.80 9.73
C GLU A 334 2.76 -6.95 10.95
N GLU A 335 3.79 -6.11 10.84
CA GLU A 335 4.05 -5.04 11.81
C GLU A 335 3.77 -3.69 11.16
N TYR A 336 2.78 -2.98 11.71
CA TYR A 336 2.34 -1.68 11.18
C TYR A 336 2.64 -0.55 12.15
N PRO A 337 3.60 0.33 11.82
CA PRO A 337 3.83 1.53 12.61
C PRO A 337 2.78 2.60 12.31
N LEU A 338 2.02 3.02 13.32
CA LEU A 338 0.93 3.99 13.14
C LEU A 338 1.40 5.36 12.59
N ARG A 339 2.67 5.71 12.85
CA ARG A 339 3.26 7.00 12.46
C ARG A 339 3.66 7.04 10.98
N THR A 340 4.32 6.01 10.47
CA THR A 340 4.79 5.95 9.07
C THR A 340 3.77 5.31 8.13
N ARG A 341 2.83 4.52 8.66
CA ARG A 341 1.70 3.93 7.92
C ARG A 341 2.11 2.97 6.80
N LYS A 342 3.26 2.34 6.92
CA LYS A 342 3.79 1.32 6.01
C LYS A 342 4.20 0.09 6.81
N ALA A 343 3.57 -1.05 6.56
CA ALA A 343 3.90 -2.29 7.24
C ALA A 343 5.09 -3.02 6.62
N VAL A 344 5.74 -3.81 7.45
CA VAL A 344 6.79 -4.78 7.10
C VAL A 344 6.40 -6.14 7.67
N ILE A 345 7.03 -7.21 7.18
CA ILE A 345 6.87 -8.54 7.78
C ILE A 345 7.97 -8.77 8.81
N VAL A 346 7.58 -9.12 10.03
CA VAL A 346 8.49 -9.47 11.12
C VAL A 346 8.37 -10.95 11.47
N CYS A 347 9.39 -11.49 12.14
CA CYS A 347 9.36 -12.83 12.71
C CYS A 347 9.49 -12.75 14.23
N LEU A 348 8.59 -13.41 14.94
CA LEU A 348 8.62 -13.65 16.38
C LEU A 348 8.96 -15.13 16.61
N GLU A 349 9.65 -15.45 17.70
CA GLU A 349 9.88 -16.80 18.18
C GLU A 349 9.22 -16.97 19.55
N LEU A 350 8.47 -18.06 19.70
CA LEU A 350 7.88 -18.46 20.96
C LEU A 350 8.68 -19.61 21.56
N PHE A 351 9.20 -19.40 22.76
CA PHE A 351 9.98 -20.42 23.46
C PHE A 351 9.08 -21.37 24.27
N PRO A 352 9.58 -22.59 24.57
CA PRO A 352 8.86 -23.56 25.41
C PRO A 352 8.57 -23.06 26.82
N ASP A 353 9.44 -22.19 27.36
CA ASP A 353 9.30 -21.58 28.69
C ASP A 353 8.27 -20.43 28.75
N GLY A 354 7.59 -20.15 27.63
CA GLY A 354 6.55 -19.13 27.53
C GLY A 354 7.07 -17.73 27.20
N ARG A 355 8.39 -17.54 27.04
CA ARG A 355 8.94 -16.26 26.55
C ARG A 355 8.72 -16.10 25.05
N ALA A 356 8.67 -14.85 24.61
CA ALA A 356 8.62 -14.49 23.19
C ALA A 356 9.78 -13.54 22.85
N GLU A 357 10.37 -13.70 21.67
CA GLU A 357 11.41 -12.80 21.15
C GLU A 357 11.09 -12.37 19.72
N ARG A 358 11.18 -11.07 19.43
CA ARG A 358 11.14 -10.54 18.07
C ARG A 358 12.52 -10.71 17.43
N LEU A 359 12.61 -11.68 16.53
CA LEU A 359 13.85 -12.06 15.86
C LEU A 359 14.35 -11.00 14.89
N GLY A 360 13.46 -10.19 14.31
CA GLY A 360 13.83 -9.14 13.35
C GLY A 360 12.81 -9.00 12.22
N ILE A 361 13.18 -8.17 11.24
CA ILE A 361 12.40 -7.99 10.01
C ILE A 361 12.71 -9.13 9.05
N ALA A 362 11.67 -9.82 8.60
CA ALA A 362 11.78 -10.85 7.58
C ALA A 362 11.77 -10.23 6.18
N LEU A 363 10.84 -9.31 5.91
CA LEU A 363 10.69 -8.70 4.59
C LEU A 363 10.33 -7.20 4.70
N ASP A 364 11.08 -6.37 3.96
CA ASP A 364 10.86 -4.92 3.85
C ASP A 364 11.04 -4.52 2.38
N GLN A 365 9.98 -3.95 1.79
CA GLN A 365 9.92 -3.52 0.39
C GLN A 365 9.49 -2.06 0.32
N THR A 366 9.48 -1.45 -0.87
CA THR A 366 9.01 -0.05 -1.03
C THR A 366 7.50 0.10 -0.80
N CYS A 367 6.74 -0.99 -0.93
CA CYS A 367 5.30 -1.07 -0.70
C CYS A 367 4.95 -1.49 0.74
N HIS A 368 3.67 -1.37 1.09
CA HIS A 368 3.09 -1.95 2.30
C HIS A 368 2.96 -3.47 2.12
N LEU A 369 3.34 -4.23 3.14
CA LEU A 369 3.30 -5.69 3.16
C LEU A 369 2.45 -6.17 4.33
N SER A 370 1.49 -7.06 4.07
CA SER A 370 0.66 -7.71 5.09
C SER A 370 0.45 -9.19 4.75
N TYR A 371 -0.37 -9.90 5.53
CA TYR A 371 -0.78 -11.27 5.23
C TYR A 371 0.35 -12.24 4.83
N PRO A 372 1.39 -12.42 5.67
CA PRO A 372 2.48 -13.34 5.35
C PRO A 372 2.00 -14.79 5.27
N GLN A 373 2.56 -15.54 4.33
CA GLN A 373 2.31 -16.97 4.14
C GLN A 373 3.65 -17.69 3.90
N ALA A 374 4.36 -18.03 4.99
CA ALA A 374 5.61 -18.81 4.98
C ALA A 374 5.40 -20.34 5.02
N PHE A 375 5.72 -21.10 3.97
CA PHE A 375 5.50 -22.56 3.90
C PHE A 375 6.73 -23.29 3.36
N GLN A 376 6.82 -24.59 3.64
CA GLN A 376 7.91 -25.44 3.15
C GLN A 376 7.46 -26.20 1.90
N TRP A 377 8.35 -26.29 0.90
CA TRP A 377 8.18 -27.11 -0.30
C TRP A 377 9.54 -27.62 -0.78
N ASN A 378 9.66 -28.93 -1.04
CA ASN A 378 10.93 -29.57 -1.44
C ASN A 378 12.12 -29.16 -0.56
N ASP A 379 11.97 -29.27 0.76
CA ASP A 379 12.96 -28.91 1.78
C ASP A 379 13.44 -27.44 1.75
N GLN A 380 12.70 -26.56 1.08
CA GLN A 380 13.00 -25.13 1.00
C GLN A 380 11.83 -24.31 1.57
N TRP A 381 12.16 -23.16 2.17
CA TRP A 381 11.16 -22.23 2.66
C TRP A 381 10.78 -21.21 1.60
N TYR A 382 9.47 -21.00 1.46
CA TYR A 382 8.88 -20.00 0.59
C TYR A 382 7.99 -19.06 1.39
N LEU A 383 7.86 -17.83 0.92
CA LEU A 383 7.01 -16.80 1.49
C LEU A 383 6.23 -16.11 0.38
N THR A 384 4.93 -15.93 0.56
CA THR A 384 4.15 -14.92 -0.16
C THR A 384 3.50 -13.96 0.84
N VAL A 385 3.12 -12.79 0.38
CA VAL A 385 2.60 -11.68 1.19
C VAL A 385 1.56 -10.93 0.38
N GLU A 386 0.62 -10.25 1.03
CA GLU A 386 -0.17 -9.22 0.36
C GLU A 386 0.74 -8.03 0.03
N SER A 387 0.79 -7.68 -1.25
CA SER A 387 1.52 -6.52 -1.77
C SER A 387 0.66 -5.72 -2.77
N GLY A 388 -0.58 -5.39 -2.37
CA GLY A 388 -1.58 -4.81 -3.27
C GLY A 388 -1.13 -3.55 -4.03
N THR A 389 -0.33 -2.67 -3.41
CA THR A 389 0.19 -1.46 -4.07
C THR A 389 1.31 -1.74 -5.08
N ALA A 390 2.01 -2.88 -4.96
CA ALA A 390 2.95 -3.34 -5.97
C ALA A 390 2.25 -4.03 -7.16
N ARG A 391 0.91 -4.19 -7.09
CA ARG A 391 0.08 -4.77 -8.15
C ARG A 391 0.54 -6.17 -8.60
N CYS A 392 1.10 -6.96 -7.70
CA CYS A 392 1.53 -8.33 -7.96
C CYS A 392 1.36 -9.21 -6.74
N VAL A 393 1.35 -10.53 -6.96
CA VAL A 393 1.54 -11.55 -5.93
C VAL A 393 2.91 -12.17 -6.16
N ARG A 394 3.90 -11.80 -5.34
CA ARG A 394 5.27 -12.27 -5.47
C ARG A 394 5.53 -13.50 -4.60
N LEU A 395 6.26 -14.46 -5.16
CA LEU A 395 6.82 -15.58 -4.42
C LEU A 395 8.28 -15.27 -4.06
N TYR A 396 8.63 -15.50 -2.80
CA TYR A 396 9.98 -15.40 -2.29
C TYR A 396 10.47 -16.77 -1.82
N ARG A 397 11.78 -17.02 -1.93
CA ARG A 397 12.46 -18.18 -1.34
C ARG A 397 13.40 -17.69 -0.25
N ALA A 398 13.45 -18.39 0.88
CA ALA A 398 14.41 -18.06 1.93
C ALA A 398 15.83 -18.32 1.43
N SER A 399 16.71 -17.33 1.52
CA SER A 399 18.15 -17.53 1.39
C SER A 399 18.80 -17.82 2.74
N ASP A 400 18.18 -17.35 3.82
CA ASP A 400 18.51 -17.67 5.20
C ASP A 400 17.24 -17.53 6.03
N PHE A 401 16.66 -18.66 6.38
CA PHE A 401 15.41 -18.70 7.11
C PHE A 401 15.65 -18.41 8.61
N PRO A 402 14.80 -17.58 9.28
CA PRO A 402 13.54 -17.01 8.81
C PRO A 402 13.62 -15.55 8.30
N LEU A 403 14.80 -14.93 8.30
CA LEU A 403 14.91 -13.47 8.18
C LEU A 403 15.33 -12.95 6.81
N ARG A 404 15.74 -13.80 5.86
CA ARG A 404 16.17 -13.38 4.51
C ARG A 404 15.45 -14.14 3.42
N TRP A 405 14.91 -13.35 2.50
CA TRP A 405 14.05 -13.81 1.43
C TRP A 405 14.48 -13.15 0.11
N GLN A 406 14.62 -13.95 -0.93
CA GLN A 406 14.93 -13.50 -2.28
C GLN A 406 13.70 -13.66 -3.17
N PRO A 407 13.40 -12.70 -4.06
CA PRO A 407 12.31 -12.83 -5.01
C PRO A 407 12.60 -13.99 -5.99
N VAL A 408 11.58 -14.81 -6.26
CA VAL A 408 11.66 -15.92 -7.23
C VAL A 408 10.96 -15.52 -8.52
N THR A 409 9.67 -15.22 -8.44
CA THR A 409 8.83 -14.85 -9.58
C THR A 409 7.52 -14.21 -9.08
N ASP A 410 6.83 -13.52 -9.98
CA ASP A 410 5.49 -12.98 -9.73
C ASP A 410 4.43 -13.99 -10.23
N LEU A 411 3.64 -14.51 -9.30
CA LEU A 411 2.56 -15.48 -9.57
C LEU A 411 1.37 -14.83 -10.26
N ILE A 412 1.10 -13.58 -9.90
CA ILE A 412 0.10 -12.70 -10.53
C ILE A 412 0.76 -11.35 -10.81
N ASN A 413 0.54 -10.80 -12.00
CA ASN A 413 1.11 -9.54 -12.47
C ASN A 413 0.03 -8.50 -12.79
N ASP A 414 0.37 -7.23 -12.59
CA ASP A 414 -0.42 -6.02 -12.92
C ASP A 414 -1.84 -5.98 -12.35
N ARG A 415 -2.06 -6.56 -11.16
CA ARG A 415 -3.35 -6.56 -10.45
C ARG A 415 -3.20 -6.27 -8.97
N ILE A 416 -4.12 -5.46 -8.45
CA ILE A 416 -4.30 -5.30 -7.01
C ILE A 416 -4.93 -6.59 -6.48
N CYS A 417 -4.16 -7.31 -5.68
CA CYS A 417 -4.50 -8.58 -5.07
C CYS A 417 -4.38 -8.44 -3.55
N VAL A 418 -5.32 -9.01 -2.80
CA VAL A 418 -5.31 -8.99 -1.34
C VAL A 418 -5.41 -10.41 -0.78
N ASP A 419 -4.71 -10.63 0.34
CA ASP A 419 -4.57 -11.90 1.08
C ASP A 419 -4.28 -13.15 0.23
N PRO A 420 -3.18 -13.20 -0.54
CA PRO A 420 -2.84 -14.38 -1.35
C PRO A 420 -2.56 -15.60 -0.45
N THR A 421 -3.30 -16.68 -0.68
CA THR A 421 -3.17 -17.94 0.06
C THR A 421 -2.88 -19.10 -0.88
N LEU A 422 -1.72 -19.74 -0.71
CA LEU A 422 -1.33 -20.93 -1.47
C LEU A 422 -1.72 -22.21 -0.74
N HIS A 423 -2.23 -23.19 -1.48
CA HIS A 423 -2.55 -24.52 -0.99
C HIS A 423 -2.13 -25.56 -2.04
N TYR A 424 -1.47 -26.63 -1.61
CA TYR A 424 -1.08 -27.74 -2.49
C TYR A 424 -1.92 -28.97 -2.19
N GLN A 425 -2.54 -29.55 -3.22
CA GLN A 425 -3.35 -30.76 -3.07
C GLN A 425 -3.45 -31.50 -4.42
N ASN A 426 -3.42 -32.83 -4.37
CA ASN A 426 -3.66 -33.71 -5.52
C ASN A 426 -2.85 -33.35 -6.78
N GLY A 427 -1.58 -32.96 -6.62
CA GLY A 427 -0.71 -32.61 -7.75
C GLY A 427 -0.79 -31.16 -8.20
N HIS A 428 -1.64 -30.34 -7.60
CA HIS A 428 -1.89 -28.97 -8.02
C HIS A 428 -1.66 -27.94 -6.91
N TRP A 429 -1.14 -26.79 -7.30
CA TRP A 429 -1.09 -25.57 -6.51
C TRP A 429 -2.33 -24.73 -6.78
N TYR A 430 -2.98 -24.29 -5.71
CA TYR A 430 -4.13 -23.42 -5.70
C TYR A 430 -3.76 -22.09 -5.06
N LEU A 431 -3.96 -20.99 -5.76
CA LEU A 431 -3.77 -19.63 -5.27
C LEU A 431 -5.14 -18.96 -5.10
N PHE A 432 -5.57 -18.84 -3.84
CA PHE A 432 -6.75 -18.10 -3.43
C PHE A 432 -6.37 -16.64 -3.23
N VAL A 433 -7.10 -15.72 -3.84
CA VAL A 433 -6.78 -14.30 -3.77
C VAL A 433 -8.00 -13.45 -4.01
N ASN A 434 -8.13 -12.39 -3.23
CA ASN A 434 -9.21 -11.44 -3.42
C ASN A 434 -8.82 -10.37 -4.45
N ILE A 435 -9.71 -10.11 -5.41
CA ILE A 435 -9.47 -9.16 -6.52
C ILE A 435 -10.72 -8.32 -6.73
N SER A 436 -10.52 -7.02 -6.95
CA SER A 436 -11.58 -6.12 -7.43
C SER A 436 -11.46 -5.99 -8.95
N GLU A 437 -12.35 -6.65 -9.70
CA GLU A 437 -12.26 -6.71 -11.16
C GLU A 437 -12.50 -5.37 -11.84
N SER A 438 -13.43 -4.58 -11.32
CA SER A 438 -13.95 -3.38 -11.97
C SER A 438 -13.89 -2.14 -11.08
N GLY A 439 -12.98 -2.09 -10.10
CA GLY A 439 -12.72 -0.91 -9.27
C GLY A 439 -13.67 -0.74 -8.07
N GLY A 440 -14.30 -1.82 -7.59
CA GLY A 440 -15.07 -1.89 -6.35
C GLY A 440 -14.22 -2.31 -5.12
N SER A 441 -14.87 -2.88 -4.11
CA SER A 441 -14.22 -3.37 -2.88
C SER A 441 -13.35 -4.59 -3.15
N THR A 442 -12.13 -4.62 -2.61
CA THR A 442 -11.26 -5.81 -2.66
C THR A 442 -11.66 -6.90 -1.67
N SER A 443 -12.66 -6.70 -0.80
CA SER A 443 -13.06 -7.69 0.20
C SER A 443 -14.22 -8.60 -0.22
N GLU A 444 -14.78 -8.40 -1.42
CA GLU A 444 -16.06 -9.02 -1.79
C GLU A 444 -15.95 -10.24 -2.70
N GLU A 445 -14.85 -10.40 -3.44
CA GLU A 445 -14.72 -11.40 -4.49
C GLU A 445 -13.43 -12.19 -4.35
N LEU A 446 -13.57 -13.50 -4.16
CA LEU A 446 -12.47 -14.46 -4.07
C LEU A 446 -12.28 -15.14 -5.42
N PHE A 447 -11.07 -15.02 -5.96
CA PHE A 447 -10.63 -15.70 -7.17
C PHE A 447 -9.68 -16.85 -6.80
N LEU A 448 -9.70 -17.86 -7.65
CA LEU A 448 -8.86 -19.04 -7.56
C LEU A 448 -8.04 -19.19 -8.84
N PHE A 449 -6.77 -19.49 -8.68
CA PHE A 449 -5.87 -19.83 -9.77
C PHE A 449 -5.21 -21.17 -9.50
N VAL A 450 -4.90 -21.91 -10.56
CA VAL A 450 -4.37 -23.28 -10.46
C VAL A 450 -3.07 -23.38 -11.24
N SER A 451 -2.11 -24.14 -10.73
CA SER A 451 -0.90 -24.52 -11.45
C SER A 451 -0.48 -25.94 -11.08
N GLU A 452 0.28 -26.58 -11.96
CA GLU A 452 0.97 -27.85 -11.64
C GLU A 452 2.31 -27.59 -10.95
N GLN A 453 2.81 -26.35 -10.98
CA GLN A 453 4.11 -25.97 -10.44
C GLN A 453 3.97 -24.78 -9.51
N LEU A 454 4.74 -24.77 -8.42
CA LEU A 454 4.73 -23.68 -7.44
C LEU A 454 5.01 -22.31 -8.08
N VAL A 455 5.94 -22.27 -9.05
CA VAL A 455 6.39 -21.06 -9.75
C VAL A 455 5.47 -20.65 -10.92
N GLY A 456 4.38 -21.39 -11.15
CA GLY A 456 3.44 -21.14 -12.23
C GLY A 456 3.80 -21.84 -13.55
N PRO A 457 3.14 -21.46 -14.66
CA PRO A 457 2.13 -20.40 -14.75
C PRO A 457 0.85 -20.75 -14.00
N TYR A 458 0.21 -19.76 -13.38
CA TYR A 458 -1.09 -19.90 -12.73
C TYR A 458 -2.21 -19.56 -13.70
N ARG A 459 -3.03 -20.56 -14.04
CA ARG A 459 -4.21 -20.37 -14.88
C ARG A 459 -5.43 -20.03 -14.02
N PRO A 460 -6.31 -19.12 -14.47
CA PRO A 460 -7.54 -18.83 -13.76
C PRO A 460 -8.45 -20.07 -13.69
N HIS A 461 -9.08 -20.28 -12.55
CA HIS A 461 -10.04 -21.35 -12.33
C HIS A 461 -11.36 -21.05 -13.07
N PRO A 462 -12.04 -22.05 -13.70
CA PRO A 462 -13.29 -21.83 -14.43
C PRO A 462 -14.44 -21.26 -13.58
N ALA A 463 -14.55 -21.71 -12.33
CA ALA A 463 -15.56 -21.22 -11.38
C ALA A 463 -15.29 -19.80 -10.83
N ASN A 464 -14.39 -19.00 -11.43
CA ASN A 464 -14.07 -17.67 -10.94
C ASN A 464 -15.20 -16.65 -11.15
N PRO A 465 -15.45 -15.76 -10.18
CA PRO A 465 -14.96 -15.84 -8.79
C PRO A 465 -15.66 -16.97 -8.04
N ILE A 466 -14.90 -17.69 -7.22
CA ILE A 466 -15.41 -18.84 -6.45
C ILE A 466 -16.30 -18.41 -5.28
N VAL A 467 -16.18 -17.16 -4.82
CA VAL A 467 -17.05 -16.55 -3.81
C VAL A 467 -17.29 -15.09 -4.16
N SER A 468 -18.55 -14.64 -4.13
CA SER A 468 -18.94 -13.23 -4.25
C SER A 468 -19.81 -12.79 -3.06
N ASP A 469 -19.23 -12.85 -1.86
CA ASP A 469 -19.88 -12.57 -0.59
C ASP A 469 -18.90 -11.97 0.42
N VAL A 470 -19.09 -10.69 0.76
CA VAL A 470 -18.22 -9.94 1.68
C VAL A 470 -18.10 -10.54 3.08
N ARG A 471 -19.00 -11.45 3.45
CA ARG A 471 -19.00 -12.12 4.75
C ARG A 471 -17.98 -13.26 4.87
N ARG A 472 -17.38 -13.69 3.75
CA ARG A 472 -16.47 -14.85 3.73
C ARG A 472 -15.46 -14.92 2.58
N ALA A 473 -15.51 -13.97 1.64
CA ALA A 473 -14.65 -14.00 0.45
C ALA A 473 -13.16 -13.84 0.81
N ARG A 474 -12.82 -12.74 1.50
CA ARG A 474 -11.44 -12.39 1.83
C ARG A 474 -10.76 -13.48 2.69
N PRO A 475 -9.62 -14.07 2.32
CA PRO A 475 -8.95 -15.11 3.11
C PRO A 475 -8.58 -14.68 4.53
N ALA A 476 -8.66 -15.60 5.50
CA ALA A 476 -8.39 -15.33 6.93
C ALA A 476 -7.32 -16.27 7.53
N GLY A 477 -6.45 -16.82 6.70
CA GLY A 477 -5.33 -17.65 7.06
C GLY A 477 -5.15 -18.80 6.08
N ARG A 478 -4.30 -19.74 6.44
CA ARG A 478 -4.14 -20.98 5.68
C ARG A 478 -5.36 -21.85 5.75
N LEU A 479 -5.58 -22.61 4.68
CA LEU A 479 -6.42 -23.79 4.76
C LEU A 479 -5.75 -24.81 5.71
N PHE A 480 -6.56 -25.49 6.51
CA PHE A 480 -6.08 -26.50 7.45
C PHE A 480 -7.03 -27.70 7.49
N GLU A 481 -6.53 -28.84 7.93
CA GLU A 481 -7.34 -30.04 8.08
C GLU A 481 -7.92 -30.14 9.49
N HIS A 482 -9.22 -30.43 9.58
CA HIS A 482 -9.93 -30.71 10.82
C HIS A 482 -10.78 -31.96 10.65
N GLU A 483 -10.49 -33.02 11.41
CA GLU A 483 -11.22 -34.31 11.35
C GLU A 483 -11.32 -34.88 9.91
N GLY A 484 -10.24 -34.78 9.14
CA GLY A 484 -10.16 -35.27 7.75
C GLY A 484 -10.89 -34.40 6.72
N ARG A 485 -11.31 -33.19 7.10
CA ARG A 485 -11.98 -32.22 6.23
C ARG A 485 -11.11 -30.98 6.07
N LEU A 486 -11.08 -30.44 4.85
CA LEU A 486 -10.35 -29.22 4.55
C LEU A 486 -11.19 -27.99 4.93
N ILE A 487 -10.63 -27.13 5.77
CA ILE A 487 -11.28 -25.92 6.26
C ILE A 487 -10.55 -24.69 5.69
N ARG A 488 -11.31 -23.80 5.05
CA ARG A 488 -10.85 -22.49 4.62
C ARG A 488 -11.37 -21.42 5.59
N PRO A 489 -10.48 -20.70 6.30
CA PRO A 489 -10.88 -19.51 7.02
C PRO A 489 -11.07 -18.34 6.03
N GLY A 490 -12.19 -17.63 6.14
CA GLY A 490 -12.48 -16.38 5.44
C GLY A 490 -12.82 -15.26 6.44
N GLN A 491 -12.76 -14.01 5.99
CA GLN A 491 -13.10 -12.83 6.79
C GLN A 491 -14.53 -12.42 6.51
N ASP A 492 -15.25 -12.11 7.58
CA ASP A 492 -16.46 -11.31 7.51
C ASP A 492 -16.07 -9.83 7.55
N CYS A 493 -16.19 -9.18 6.38
CA CYS A 493 -15.96 -7.75 6.20
C CYS A 493 -17.26 -6.94 6.10
N ALA A 494 -18.43 -7.51 6.46
CA ALA A 494 -19.71 -6.86 6.24
C ALA A 494 -19.87 -5.58 7.08
N ALA A 495 -19.69 -5.66 8.40
CA ALA A 495 -19.87 -4.51 9.30
C ALA A 495 -18.69 -3.55 9.25
N SER A 496 -17.48 -4.10 9.25
CA SER A 496 -16.21 -3.38 9.15
C SER A 496 -15.11 -4.32 8.68
N TYR A 497 -13.98 -3.77 8.22
CA TYR A 497 -12.80 -4.58 7.90
C TYR A 497 -12.39 -5.42 9.13
N GLY A 498 -12.16 -6.72 8.93
CA GLY A 498 -11.72 -7.65 9.96
C GLY A 498 -12.68 -7.81 11.14
N ASN A 499 -13.99 -7.84 10.87
CA ASN A 499 -15.02 -7.93 11.91
C ASN A 499 -15.06 -9.32 12.56
N ALA A 500 -14.89 -10.38 11.77
CA ALA A 500 -14.88 -11.76 12.27
C ALA A 500 -14.18 -12.71 11.29
N ILE A 501 -13.83 -13.89 11.79
CA ILE A 501 -13.40 -15.04 11.00
C ILE A 501 -14.61 -15.95 10.77
N VAL A 502 -14.75 -16.46 9.56
CA VAL A 502 -15.79 -17.42 9.16
C VAL A 502 -15.10 -18.67 8.63
N PHE A 503 -15.36 -19.80 9.27
CA PHE A 503 -14.82 -21.08 8.85
C PHE A 503 -15.73 -21.71 7.80
N CYS A 504 -15.15 -22.11 6.67
CA CYS A 504 -15.84 -22.77 5.58
C CYS A 504 -15.24 -24.16 5.34
N GLU A 505 -16.06 -25.21 5.25
CA GLU A 505 -15.61 -26.51 4.80
C GLU A 505 -15.54 -26.52 3.28
N VAL A 506 -14.38 -26.87 2.73
CA VAL A 506 -14.18 -27.08 1.29
C VAL A 506 -14.70 -28.48 0.95
N LEU A 507 -15.79 -28.52 0.19
CA LEU A 507 -16.47 -29.75 -0.23
C LEU A 507 -15.85 -30.35 -1.48
N GLU A 508 -15.35 -29.49 -2.37
CA GLU A 508 -14.73 -29.87 -3.63
C GLU A 508 -13.62 -28.88 -3.99
N LEU A 509 -12.45 -29.40 -4.36
CA LEU A 509 -11.31 -28.64 -4.85
C LEU A 509 -10.61 -29.46 -5.94
N THR A 510 -10.92 -29.13 -7.20
CA THR A 510 -10.24 -29.66 -8.39
C THR A 510 -9.80 -28.50 -9.28
N PRO A 511 -9.01 -28.72 -10.35
CA PRO A 511 -8.67 -27.63 -11.26
C PRO A 511 -9.86 -27.02 -12.02
N GLU A 512 -11.00 -27.70 -12.05
CA GLU A 512 -12.21 -27.31 -12.79
C GLU A 512 -13.40 -26.96 -11.87
N ARG A 513 -13.45 -27.50 -10.65
CA ARG A 513 -14.60 -27.39 -9.74
C ARG A 513 -14.18 -26.95 -8.35
N TYR A 514 -14.96 -26.04 -7.77
CA TYR A 514 -14.81 -25.57 -6.40
C TYR A 514 -16.17 -25.49 -5.71
N GLY A 515 -16.23 -25.94 -4.47
CA GLY A 515 -17.43 -25.82 -3.63
C GLY A 515 -17.09 -25.75 -2.16
N GLU A 516 -17.79 -24.88 -1.43
CA GLU A 516 -17.64 -24.73 0.02
C GLU A 516 -18.98 -24.49 0.72
N ARG A 517 -19.05 -24.84 2.01
CA ARG A 517 -20.17 -24.47 2.90
C ARG A 517 -19.66 -23.78 4.15
N VAL A 518 -20.43 -22.80 4.64
CA VAL A 518 -20.13 -22.11 5.90
C VAL A 518 -20.39 -23.06 7.07
N LEU A 519 -19.46 -23.07 8.04
CA LEU A 519 -19.60 -23.79 9.31
C LEU A 519 -20.04 -22.84 10.41
N ALA A 520 -19.15 -21.95 10.84
CA ALA A 520 -19.39 -21.04 11.95
C ALA A 520 -18.56 -19.75 11.83
N ARG A 521 -18.90 -18.78 12.67
CA ARG A 521 -18.30 -17.45 12.73
C ARG A 521 -17.70 -17.22 14.12
N LEU A 522 -16.48 -16.70 14.17
CA LEU A 522 -15.76 -16.27 15.37
C LEU A 522 -15.53 -14.76 15.29
N ASP A 523 -16.07 -14.00 16.24
CA ASP A 523 -15.85 -12.55 16.35
C ASP A 523 -15.12 -12.19 17.65
N GLY A 524 -15.02 -10.90 17.96
CA GLY A 524 -14.37 -10.40 19.18
C GLY A 524 -15.19 -10.56 20.47
N SER A 525 -16.39 -11.15 20.44
CA SER A 525 -17.33 -11.15 21.59
C SER A 525 -16.85 -11.92 22.82
N TRP A 526 -15.75 -12.67 22.71
CA TRP A 526 -15.08 -13.32 23.85
C TRP A 526 -14.40 -12.33 24.80
N SER A 527 -14.26 -11.04 24.43
CA SER A 527 -13.93 -9.95 25.36
C SER A 527 -14.74 -8.70 25.04
N SER A 528 -15.26 -8.01 26.07
CA SER A 528 -15.98 -6.74 25.90
C SER A 528 -15.10 -5.58 25.40
N SER A 529 -13.77 -5.77 25.41
CA SER A 529 -12.80 -4.76 24.98
C SER A 529 -12.41 -4.88 23.50
N LEU A 530 -12.91 -5.89 22.78
CA LEU A 530 -12.53 -6.21 21.42
C LEU A 530 -13.67 -5.98 20.42
N ASP A 531 -13.28 -5.60 19.21
CA ASP A 531 -14.15 -5.19 18.11
C ASP A 531 -14.08 -6.13 16.90
N GLY A 532 -13.20 -7.13 16.89
CA GLY A 532 -13.08 -8.10 15.80
C GLY A 532 -11.82 -8.96 15.85
N CYS A 533 -11.74 -9.91 14.91
CA CYS A 533 -10.60 -10.75 14.59
C CYS A 533 -10.67 -11.11 13.11
N HIS A 534 -9.54 -11.33 12.43
CA HIS A 534 -9.57 -11.56 10.98
C HIS A 534 -8.56 -12.54 10.43
N THR A 535 -7.55 -12.94 11.19
CA THR A 535 -6.62 -13.97 10.74
C THR A 535 -6.42 -15.05 11.80
N TYR A 536 -6.46 -16.32 11.36
CA TYR A 536 -6.23 -17.53 12.15
C TYR A 536 -5.14 -18.38 11.48
N SER A 537 -4.19 -18.86 12.27
CA SER A 537 -3.13 -19.73 11.81
C SER A 537 -2.83 -20.79 12.84
N GLU A 538 -2.67 -22.05 12.39
CA GLU A 538 -2.32 -23.15 13.25
C GLU A 538 -1.15 -23.98 12.71
N VAL A 539 -0.35 -24.51 13.65
CA VAL A 539 0.64 -25.53 13.39
C VAL A 539 0.70 -26.47 14.59
N ARG A 540 0.42 -27.76 14.36
CA ARG A 540 0.36 -28.80 15.40
C ARG A 540 -0.51 -28.38 16.60
N SER A 541 0.09 -28.01 17.74
CA SER A 541 -0.63 -27.62 18.98
C SER A 541 -0.60 -26.11 19.26
N LEU A 542 -0.04 -25.31 18.35
CA LEU A 542 0.02 -23.86 18.45
C LEU A 542 -1.02 -23.26 17.52
N GLU A 543 -1.89 -22.42 18.09
CA GLU A 543 -2.86 -21.64 17.34
C GLU A 543 -2.64 -20.17 17.65
N VAL A 544 -2.68 -19.34 16.61
CA VAL A 544 -2.51 -17.89 16.74
C VAL A 544 -3.58 -17.19 15.92
N LEU A 545 -4.23 -16.23 16.56
CA LEU A 545 -5.25 -15.39 15.95
C LEU A 545 -4.85 -13.93 16.16
N ASP A 546 -5.26 -13.04 15.28
CA ASP A 546 -5.27 -11.62 15.63
C ASP A 546 -6.61 -11.20 16.25
N ALA A 547 -6.60 -10.08 16.97
CA ALA A 547 -7.81 -9.42 17.41
C ALA A 547 -7.62 -7.90 17.42
N ARG A 548 -8.71 -7.16 17.18
CA ARG A 548 -8.76 -5.70 17.18
C ARG A 548 -9.47 -5.19 18.41
N GLY A 549 -8.92 -4.17 19.03
CA GLY A 549 -9.58 -3.40 20.08
C GLY A 549 -8.60 -3.04 21.19
N LYS A 550 -9.13 -2.83 22.39
CA LYS A 550 -8.32 -2.58 23.57
C LYS A 550 -7.83 -3.89 24.17
N VAL A 551 -6.58 -3.89 24.62
CA VAL A 551 -5.96 -5.04 25.30
C VAL A 551 -6.83 -5.45 26.50
N PRO A 552 -7.38 -6.68 26.53
CA PRO A 552 -8.16 -7.18 27.66
C PRO A 552 -7.35 -7.17 28.97
N GLU A 553 -7.91 -6.59 30.04
CA GLU A 553 -7.24 -6.47 31.35
C GLU A 553 -7.00 -7.82 32.05
N ASN A 554 -7.84 -8.82 31.75
CA ASN A 554 -7.87 -10.13 32.40
C ASN A 554 -7.04 -11.20 31.69
N MET A 555 -6.35 -10.87 30.60
CA MET A 555 -5.53 -11.82 29.84
C MET A 555 -4.05 -11.65 30.11
N LEU A 556 -3.33 -12.78 30.20
CA LEU A 556 -1.89 -12.81 30.35
C LEU A 556 -1.23 -12.18 29.13
N GLN A 557 -0.37 -11.19 29.33
CA GLN A 557 0.48 -10.64 28.28
C GLN A 557 1.87 -11.27 28.36
N ILE A 558 2.32 -11.90 27.27
CA ILE A 558 3.66 -12.44 27.17
C ILE A 558 4.62 -11.30 26.83
N PRO A 559 5.63 -11.00 27.66
CA PRO A 559 6.61 -9.99 27.33
C PRO A 559 7.43 -10.43 26.12
N VAL A 560 7.59 -9.52 25.15
CA VAL A 560 8.38 -9.76 23.94
C VAL A 560 9.71 -9.02 24.04
N THR A 561 10.82 -9.75 24.02
CA THR A 561 12.17 -9.16 23.92
C THR A 561 12.59 -8.97 22.46
N HIS A 562 13.68 -8.25 22.21
CA HIS A 562 14.24 -8.12 20.86
C HIS A 562 15.55 -8.90 20.74
N ALA A 563 15.70 -9.71 19.69
CA ALA A 563 16.94 -10.41 19.40
C ALA A 563 18.00 -9.43 18.86
N PRO A 564 19.19 -9.34 19.47
CA PRO A 564 20.25 -8.45 18.97
C PRO A 564 20.73 -8.88 17.58
N VAL A 565 21.10 -7.91 16.75
CA VAL A 565 21.53 -8.15 15.36
C VAL A 565 22.84 -8.93 15.30
N SER A 566 23.69 -8.87 16.33
CA SER A 566 24.94 -9.64 16.41
C SER A 566 24.73 -11.16 16.40
N ARG A 567 23.58 -11.68 16.84
CA ARG A 567 23.23 -13.11 16.69
C ARG A 567 23.07 -13.53 15.22
N ARG A 568 23.05 -12.58 14.29
CA ARG A 568 22.82 -12.79 12.84
C ARG A 568 24.11 -12.69 12.00
N ALA A 569 25.25 -12.40 12.63
CA ALA A 569 26.52 -12.13 11.95
C ALA A 569 27.20 -13.42 11.47
N SER A 570 26.92 -13.82 10.23
CA SER A 570 27.77 -14.74 9.46
C SER A 570 27.79 -14.29 7.99
N ALA A 571 28.93 -14.48 7.32
CA ALA A 571 29.10 -14.13 5.92
C ALA A 571 28.17 -14.97 5.03
N ARG A 572 27.43 -14.33 4.13
CA ARG A 572 26.33 -14.95 3.36
C ARG A 572 26.23 -14.37 1.95
N GLU A 573 25.49 -15.07 1.08
CA GLU A 573 25.34 -14.76 -0.35
C GLU A 573 24.79 -13.35 -0.64
N VAL A 574 23.88 -12.85 0.21
CA VAL A 574 23.35 -11.47 0.13
C VAL A 574 23.64 -10.75 1.44
N PRO A 575 24.40 -9.64 1.43
CA PRO A 575 24.79 -8.92 2.64
C PRO A 575 23.58 -8.22 3.27
N LEU A 576 23.58 -8.03 4.59
CA LEU A 576 22.53 -7.24 5.26
C LEU A 576 22.74 -5.73 5.02
N VAL A 577 23.99 -5.28 4.95
CA VAL A 577 24.36 -3.88 4.76
C VAL A 577 25.20 -3.69 3.50
N SER A 578 24.88 -2.66 2.71
CA SER A 578 25.78 -2.13 1.69
C SER A 578 26.41 -0.83 2.19
N VAL A 579 27.74 -0.85 2.37
CA VAL A 579 28.52 0.33 2.72
C VAL A 579 28.89 1.07 1.44
N LEU A 580 28.50 2.34 1.33
CA LEU A 580 28.66 3.15 0.12
C LEU A 580 29.83 4.12 0.32
N MET A 581 30.85 4.02 -0.53
CA MET A 581 32.05 4.86 -0.49
C MET A 581 32.25 5.59 -1.81
N ALA A 582 32.69 6.85 -1.74
CA ALA A 582 33.30 7.54 -2.87
C ALA A 582 34.81 7.35 -2.81
N SER A 583 35.43 7.02 -3.95
CA SER A 583 36.88 6.95 -4.06
C SER A 583 37.53 8.32 -3.86
N CYS A 584 38.74 8.35 -3.32
CA CYS A 584 39.57 9.55 -3.24
C CYS A 584 40.89 9.36 -3.99
N ASP A 585 41.59 10.46 -4.27
CA ASP A 585 42.89 10.46 -4.95
C ASP A 585 44.06 10.09 -4.01
N ALA A 586 43.76 9.61 -2.79
CA ALA A 586 44.73 9.21 -1.77
C ALA A 586 44.60 7.71 -1.46
N PRO A 587 45.38 6.83 -2.14
CA PRO A 587 45.26 5.37 -2.00
C PRO A 587 45.37 4.87 -0.55
N SER A 588 46.29 5.43 0.24
CA SER A 588 46.47 5.06 1.65
C SER A 588 45.23 5.35 2.50
N GLN A 589 44.54 6.46 2.23
CA GLN A 589 43.32 6.84 2.94
C GLN A 589 42.16 5.91 2.57
N LEU A 590 42.06 5.54 1.29
CA LEU A 590 41.06 4.58 0.83
C LEU A 590 41.29 3.19 1.45
N CYS A 591 42.53 2.70 1.51
CA CYS A 591 42.87 1.45 2.19
C CYS A 591 42.49 1.48 3.67
N GLN A 592 42.82 2.54 4.40
CA GLN A 592 42.44 2.69 5.81
C GLN A 592 40.92 2.75 6.03
N ALA A 593 40.18 3.38 5.12
CA ALA A 593 38.72 3.42 5.16
C ALA A 593 38.12 2.01 4.98
N ILE A 594 38.66 1.23 4.03
CA ILE A 594 38.25 -0.15 3.81
C ILE A 594 38.54 -1.02 5.06
N GLU A 595 39.74 -0.90 5.63
CA GLU A 595 40.13 -1.60 6.86
C GLU A 595 39.21 -1.25 8.03
N ASN A 596 38.88 0.03 8.22
CA ASN A 596 37.98 0.45 9.30
C ASN A 596 36.57 -0.14 9.19
N VAL A 597 36.09 -0.38 7.97
CA VAL A 597 34.82 -1.06 7.75
C VAL A 597 34.94 -2.56 8.04
N PHE A 598 36.05 -3.20 7.68
CA PHE A 598 36.29 -4.60 8.05
C PHE A 598 36.53 -4.82 9.56
N GLU A 599 37.00 -3.79 10.28
CA GLU A 599 37.16 -3.82 11.74
C GLU A 599 35.83 -3.75 12.52
N GLN A 600 34.70 -3.45 11.85
CA GLN A 600 33.39 -3.37 12.50
C GLN A 600 33.00 -4.70 13.18
N SER A 601 32.32 -4.61 14.33
CA SER A 601 31.84 -5.80 15.06
C SER A 601 30.77 -6.57 14.28
N PHE A 602 30.02 -5.88 13.42
CA PHE A 602 29.04 -6.48 12.54
C PHE A 602 29.66 -6.79 11.16
N SER A 603 29.82 -8.07 10.84
CA SER A 603 30.61 -8.52 9.69
C SER A 603 29.81 -8.78 8.41
N ASP A 604 28.48 -8.70 8.44
CA ASP A 604 27.66 -9.05 7.27
C ASP A 604 27.33 -7.84 6.39
N HIS A 605 28.36 -7.39 5.68
CA HIS A 605 28.31 -6.23 4.79
C HIS A 605 29.09 -6.43 3.49
N GLU A 606 28.65 -5.75 2.42
CA GLU A 606 29.45 -5.46 1.22
C GLU A 606 29.92 -4.00 1.25
N ILE A 607 30.98 -3.69 0.52
CA ILE A 607 31.53 -2.36 0.30
C ILE A 607 31.42 -2.03 -1.20
N LEU A 608 30.77 -0.92 -1.52
CA LEU A 608 30.62 -0.41 -2.87
C LEU A 608 31.43 0.88 -3.01
N ILE A 609 32.49 0.83 -3.81
CA ILE A 609 33.38 1.98 -4.03
C ILE A 609 33.10 2.57 -5.41
N ALA A 610 32.53 3.76 -5.44
CA ALA A 610 32.28 4.49 -6.68
C ALA A 610 33.54 5.28 -7.09
N CYS A 611 34.04 5.01 -8.29
CA CYS A 611 35.30 5.55 -8.82
C CYS A 611 35.21 5.83 -10.33
N ASN A 612 36.05 6.74 -10.82
CA ASN A 612 36.12 7.06 -12.25
C ASN A 612 36.85 5.98 -13.06
N ASP A 613 37.90 5.36 -12.49
CA ASP A 613 38.63 4.27 -13.12
C ASP A 613 38.69 3.03 -12.21
N PRO A 614 37.73 2.10 -12.34
CA PRO A 614 37.73 0.87 -11.56
C PRO A 614 38.98 0.01 -11.72
N ALA A 615 39.65 0.02 -12.87
CA ALA A 615 40.84 -0.79 -13.08
C ALA A 615 42.04 -0.21 -12.30
N ALA A 616 42.22 1.11 -12.36
CA ALA A 616 43.25 1.80 -11.57
C ALA A 616 42.97 1.70 -10.06
N THR A 617 41.73 1.91 -9.62
CA THR A 617 41.35 1.78 -8.20
C THR A 617 41.55 0.35 -7.71
N ALA A 618 41.22 -0.68 -8.50
CA ALA A 618 41.47 -2.08 -8.14
C ALA A 618 42.95 -2.35 -7.85
N LEU A 619 43.85 -1.84 -8.69
CA LEU A 619 45.30 -1.98 -8.49
C LEU A 619 45.80 -1.29 -7.22
N GLN A 620 45.20 -0.15 -6.85
CA GLN A 620 45.58 0.62 -5.66
C GLN A 620 45.20 -0.09 -4.35
N ILE A 621 44.08 -0.81 -4.34
CA ILE A 621 43.55 -1.46 -3.12
C ILE A 621 43.78 -2.98 -3.08
N ASP A 622 44.39 -3.57 -4.12
CA ASP A 622 44.48 -5.03 -4.32
C ASP A 622 45.04 -5.77 -3.09
N ALA A 623 46.12 -5.25 -2.51
CA ALA A 623 46.73 -5.82 -1.32
C ALA A 623 45.80 -5.79 -0.09
N THR A 624 45.01 -4.72 0.06
CA THR A 624 44.07 -4.55 1.19
C THR A 624 42.85 -5.45 1.05
N ILE A 625 42.40 -5.73 -0.18
CA ILE A 625 41.15 -6.49 -0.41
C ILE A 625 41.38 -7.93 -0.88
N ALA A 626 42.63 -8.40 -0.92
CA ALA A 626 42.98 -9.70 -1.49
C ALA A 626 42.16 -10.86 -0.90
N GLU A 627 41.88 -10.82 0.40
CA GLU A 627 41.11 -11.85 1.14
C GLU A 627 39.59 -11.58 1.16
N HIS A 628 39.13 -10.46 0.61
CA HIS A 628 37.73 -9.98 0.70
C HIS A 628 37.17 -9.51 -0.65
N ARG A 629 37.70 -10.02 -1.77
CA ARG A 629 37.30 -9.62 -3.13
C ARG A 629 35.82 -9.84 -3.44
N ASP A 630 35.19 -10.80 -2.77
CA ASP A 630 33.76 -11.10 -2.87
C ASP A 630 32.86 -10.04 -2.19
N ARG A 631 33.44 -9.25 -1.28
CA ARG A 631 32.73 -8.25 -0.47
C ARG A 631 32.97 -6.82 -0.95
N VAL A 632 33.97 -6.56 -1.78
CA VAL A 632 34.28 -5.22 -2.32
C VAL A 632 33.94 -5.18 -3.80
N ARG A 633 33.06 -4.25 -4.19
CA ARG A 633 32.67 -4.04 -5.59
C ARG A 633 32.97 -2.61 -6.01
N LEU A 634 33.62 -2.46 -7.15
CA LEU A 634 33.91 -1.17 -7.76
C LEU A 634 32.79 -0.78 -8.72
N ILE A 635 32.28 0.44 -8.59
CA ILE A 635 31.21 1.00 -9.42
C ILE A 635 31.79 2.16 -10.23
N HIS A 636 31.69 2.09 -11.56
CA HIS A 636 32.14 3.17 -12.42
C HIS A 636 31.19 4.38 -12.32
N VAL A 637 31.75 5.57 -12.10
CA VAL A 637 31.05 6.86 -12.15
C VAL A 637 31.95 7.91 -12.80
N SER A 638 31.47 8.61 -13.83
CA SER A 638 32.29 9.56 -14.60
C SER A 638 32.56 10.89 -13.88
N SER A 639 32.08 11.06 -12.66
CA SER A 639 32.11 12.31 -11.90
C SER A 639 32.81 12.11 -10.57
N SER A 640 33.55 13.13 -10.13
CA SER A 640 34.19 13.18 -8.81
C SER A 640 33.25 13.76 -7.73
N ASN A 641 32.01 14.12 -8.06
CA ASN A 641 31.05 14.62 -7.08
C ASN A 641 30.60 13.49 -6.13
N PRO A 642 30.84 13.60 -4.80
CA PRO A 642 30.46 12.56 -3.82
C PRO A 642 28.98 12.18 -3.89
N THR A 643 28.11 13.14 -4.19
CA THR A 643 26.67 12.97 -4.31
C THR A 643 26.32 12.00 -5.46
N GLN A 644 26.98 12.15 -6.60
CA GLN A 644 26.78 11.29 -7.77
C GLN A 644 27.39 9.89 -7.54
N SER A 645 28.54 9.84 -6.86
CA SER A 645 29.16 8.58 -6.43
C SER A 645 28.25 7.78 -5.49
N TYR A 646 27.67 8.41 -4.48
CA TYR A 646 26.70 7.75 -3.59
C TYR A 646 25.44 7.31 -4.31
N ASN A 647 24.91 8.11 -5.25
CA ASN A 647 23.77 7.72 -6.07
C ASN A 647 24.07 6.46 -6.91
N ALA A 648 25.25 6.40 -7.54
CA ALA A 648 25.68 5.25 -8.33
C ALA A 648 25.86 3.99 -7.47
N ALA A 649 26.49 4.12 -6.31
CA ALA A 649 26.67 3.02 -5.36
C ALA A 649 25.32 2.53 -4.80
N MET A 650 24.42 3.44 -4.42
CA MET A 650 23.08 3.13 -3.92
C MET A 650 22.24 2.35 -4.94
N ALA A 651 22.33 2.70 -6.23
CA ALA A 651 21.62 1.98 -7.29
C ALA A 651 22.07 0.52 -7.44
N GLN A 652 23.31 0.21 -7.06
CA GLN A 652 23.95 -1.12 -7.17
C GLN A 652 23.91 -1.92 -5.85
N ALA A 653 23.38 -1.31 -4.78
CA ALA A 653 23.33 -1.88 -3.44
C ALA A 653 22.33 -3.04 -3.33
N ARG A 654 22.77 -4.13 -2.69
CA ARG A 654 21.98 -5.34 -2.44
C ARG A 654 21.47 -5.45 -1.01
N GLY A 655 22.13 -4.79 -0.06
CA GLY A 655 21.81 -4.84 1.36
C GLY A 655 20.44 -4.24 1.69
N ARG A 656 19.78 -4.79 2.73
CA ARG A 656 18.54 -4.20 3.27
C ARG A 656 18.79 -2.80 3.82
N TYR A 657 20.01 -2.55 4.29
CA TYR A 657 20.45 -1.27 4.83
C TYR A 657 21.57 -0.67 4.00
N LEU A 658 21.58 0.65 3.94
CA LEU A 658 22.60 1.46 3.29
C LEU A 658 23.33 2.23 4.37
N ALA A 659 24.66 2.14 4.40
CA ALA A 659 25.51 2.92 5.29
C ALA A 659 26.45 3.76 4.44
N TRP A 660 26.41 5.08 4.59
CA TRP A 660 27.29 5.96 3.84
C TRP A 660 28.60 6.16 4.60
N TYR A 661 29.71 5.87 3.93
CA TYR A 661 31.04 6.00 4.50
C TYR A 661 31.82 7.07 3.73
N ASP A 662 32.29 8.08 4.47
CA ASP A 662 33.16 9.13 3.96
C ASP A 662 34.59 8.87 4.45
N VAL A 663 35.53 8.80 3.51
CA VAL A 663 36.96 8.51 3.76
C VAL A 663 37.63 9.54 4.68
N GLN A 664 37.04 10.70 4.91
CA GLN A 664 37.52 11.70 5.86
C GLN A 664 37.18 11.38 7.33
N TYR A 665 36.41 10.32 7.57
CA TYR A 665 35.99 9.90 8.91
C TYR A 665 36.37 8.45 9.18
N ARG A 666 36.48 8.13 10.47
CA ARG A 666 36.68 6.79 11.00
C ARG A 666 35.51 6.42 11.91
N TRP A 667 34.92 5.25 11.70
CA TRP A 667 33.89 4.71 12.58
C TRP A 667 34.49 4.04 13.82
N VAL A 668 33.79 4.18 14.95
CA VAL A 668 33.98 3.29 16.11
C VAL A 668 33.57 1.87 15.75
N ARG A 669 34.14 0.88 16.46
CA ARG A 669 33.97 -0.55 16.16
C ARG A 669 32.51 -1.03 16.08
N HIS A 670 31.59 -0.42 16.83
CA HIS A 670 30.20 -0.86 16.96
C HIS A 670 29.20 0.00 16.15
N HIS A 671 29.68 0.89 15.26
CA HIS A 671 28.80 1.83 14.54
C HIS A 671 27.70 1.12 13.74
N LEU A 672 28.05 0.10 12.97
CA LEU A 672 27.08 -0.67 12.20
C LEU A 672 26.12 -1.45 13.11
N GLU A 673 26.64 -2.14 14.11
CA GLU A 673 25.83 -2.97 15.03
C GLU A 673 24.76 -2.13 15.75
N ASP A 674 25.14 -1.02 16.38
CA ASP A 674 24.22 -0.16 17.13
C ASP A 674 23.17 0.51 16.23
N SER A 675 23.57 0.92 15.02
CA SER A 675 22.66 1.53 14.03
C SER A 675 21.63 0.53 13.53
N LEU A 676 22.06 -0.70 13.22
CA LEU A 676 21.19 -1.77 12.77
C LEU A 676 20.24 -2.24 13.89
N ASP A 677 20.73 -2.36 15.12
CA ASP A 677 19.90 -2.73 16.27
C ASP A 677 18.72 -1.76 16.45
N LEU A 678 18.95 -0.44 16.33
CA LEU A 678 17.88 0.54 16.41
C LEU A 678 16.89 0.44 15.25
N LEU A 679 17.38 0.26 14.02
CA LEU A 679 16.54 0.11 12.83
C LEU A 679 15.71 -1.17 12.92
N GLU A 680 16.31 -2.30 13.29
CA GLU A 680 15.62 -3.59 13.42
C GLU A 680 14.61 -3.59 14.57
N ARG A 681 14.87 -2.90 15.68
CA ARG A 681 13.93 -2.73 16.81
C ARG A 681 12.73 -1.85 16.49
N ASN A 682 12.83 -0.97 15.49
CA ASN A 682 11.79 0.01 15.18
C ASN A 682 11.57 0.15 13.67
N SER A 683 10.53 -0.51 13.17
CA SER A 683 10.13 -0.43 11.76
C SER A 683 9.65 0.96 11.32
N ALA A 684 9.34 1.87 12.25
CA ALA A 684 9.06 3.27 11.93
C ALA A 684 10.30 4.06 11.49
N LEU A 685 11.52 3.63 11.84
CA LEU A 685 12.73 4.37 11.49
C LEU A 685 13.12 4.11 10.04
N GLY A 686 13.19 5.17 9.24
CA GLY A 686 13.76 5.13 7.90
C GLY A 686 15.28 5.28 7.90
N MET A 687 15.82 5.98 8.88
CA MET A 687 17.26 6.15 9.08
C MET A 687 17.61 6.33 10.56
N VAL A 688 18.87 6.05 10.88
CA VAL A 688 19.51 6.36 12.17
C VAL A 688 20.78 7.15 11.87
N HIS A 689 21.09 8.12 12.72
CA HIS A 689 22.38 8.80 12.69
C HIS A 689 23.02 8.83 14.06
N ALA A 690 24.35 8.76 14.10
CA ALA A 690 25.14 8.92 15.31
C ALA A 690 25.74 10.33 15.43
N HIS A 691 26.20 10.67 16.63
CA HIS A 691 26.97 11.90 16.85
C HIS A 691 28.38 11.75 16.27
N VAL A 692 29.00 12.87 15.90
CA VAL A 692 30.38 12.92 15.42
C VAL A 692 31.26 13.44 16.56
N LEU A 693 32.34 12.72 16.88
CA LEU A 693 33.32 13.11 17.89
C LEU A 693 34.22 14.24 17.36
N ALA A 694 34.69 15.10 18.27
CA ALA A 694 35.67 16.12 17.91
C ALA A 694 37.02 15.45 17.55
N HIS A 695 37.76 16.07 16.63
CA HIS A 695 39.13 15.65 16.30
C HIS A 695 40.04 15.76 17.55
N GLU A 696 40.90 14.76 17.80
CA GLU A 696 41.72 14.66 19.03
C GLU A 696 42.51 15.93 19.31
N SER A 697 43.13 16.54 18.30
CA SER A 697 43.91 17.78 18.47
C SER A 697 43.08 18.98 18.93
N ALA A 698 41.78 19.04 18.60
CA ALA A 698 40.92 20.15 19.00
C ALA A 698 40.43 20.00 20.46
N ALA A 699 40.33 18.78 20.96
CA ALA A 699 40.02 18.50 22.37
C ALA A 699 41.20 18.86 23.29
N GLU A 700 42.44 18.66 22.81
CA GLU A 700 43.66 19.07 23.52
C GLU A 700 43.91 20.59 23.47
N LEU A 701 43.62 21.25 22.34
CA LEU A 701 43.90 22.69 22.15
C LEU A 701 43.00 23.63 22.99
N PHE A 702 41.81 23.19 23.41
CA PHE A 702 40.86 24.05 24.12
C PHE A 702 40.32 23.48 25.45
N GLY A 703 40.80 22.31 25.88
CA GLY A 703 40.47 21.72 27.19
C GLY A 703 38.97 21.48 27.45
N ARG A 704 38.14 21.47 26.39
CA ARG A 704 36.70 21.22 26.45
C ARG A 704 36.25 20.48 25.19
N SER A 705 35.33 19.54 25.36
CA SER A 705 34.62 18.91 24.24
C SER A 705 33.97 20.00 23.37
N LEU A 706 34.43 20.11 22.12
CA LEU A 706 33.83 20.97 21.09
C LEU A 706 32.51 20.41 20.55
N ALA A 707 31.94 19.38 21.19
CA ALA A 707 30.49 19.18 21.11
C ALA A 707 29.87 20.49 21.55
N ARG A 708 29.30 21.26 20.61
CA ARG A 708 28.48 22.42 20.95
C ARG A 708 27.56 21.96 22.08
N GLU A 709 27.74 22.53 23.27
CA GLU A 709 26.73 22.55 24.33
C GLU A 709 25.54 23.37 23.83
N HIS A 710 24.90 22.90 22.78
CA HIS A 710 23.49 23.11 22.58
C HIS A 710 22.88 21.79 22.98
N VAL A 711 22.43 21.73 24.23
CA VAL A 711 21.28 20.90 24.58
C VAL A 711 20.22 21.27 23.54
N SER A 712 20.10 20.45 22.50
CA SER A 712 19.10 20.68 21.48
C SER A 712 17.77 20.76 22.22
N PRO A 713 16.92 21.77 21.97
CA PRO A 713 15.55 21.70 22.45
C PRO A 713 15.03 20.32 22.04
N ARG A 714 14.38 19.59 22.94
CA ARG A 714 13.74 18.30 22.61
C ARG A 714 12.69 18.57 21.52
N PHE A 715 13.12 18.63 20.26
CA PHE A 715 12.23 18.67 19.11
C PHE A 715 11.70 17.27 18.97
N SER A 716 10.39 17.11 19.16
CA SER A 716 9.71 15.84 18.98
C SER A 716 9.61 15.43 17.51
N ASP A 717 9.83 16.36 16.58
CA ASP A 717 9.73 16.16 15.13
C ASP A 717 11.09 16.36 14.43
N PRO A 718 11.73 15.26 13.95
CA PRO A 718 12.98 15.33 13.20
C PRO A 718 12.89 16.18 11.92
N TYR A 719 11.73 16.20 11.25
CA TYR A 719 11.53 17.02 10.05
C TYR A 719 11.66 18.51 10.39
N ALA A 720 11.07 18.93 11.51
CA ALA A 720 11.18 20.30 12.00
C ALA A 720 12.62 20.63 12.44
N ALA A 721 13.31 19.70 13.11
CA ALA A 721 14.70 19.91 13.52
C ALA A 721 15.64 20.12 12.31
N LEU A 722 15.42 19.36 11.22
CA LEU A 722 16.16 19.50 9.96
C LEU A 722 15.79 20.80 9.22
N LEU A 723 14.50 21.10 9.06
CA LEU A 723 14.04 22.28 8.31
C LEU A 723 14.28 23.60 9.05
N LEU A 724 14.59 23.55 10.35
CA LEU A 724 14.90 24.73 11.15
C LEU A 724 16.38 24.78 11.58
N TRP A 725 17.24 23.94 10.99
CA TRP A 725 18.69 23.99 11.20
C TRP A 725 19.14 23.73 12.65
N HIS A 726 18.30 23.06 13.45
CA HIS A 726 18.66 22.63 14.81
C HIS A 726 19.44 21.32 14.84
N SER A 727 19.39 20.54 13.75
CA SER A 727 20.16 19.30 13.59
C SER A 727 20.73 19.19 12.17
N HIS A 728 21.78 18.39 12.04
CA HIS A 728 22.33 17.96 10.75
C HIS A 728 22.97 16.58 10.88
N PRO A 729 22.24 15.50 10.56
CA PRO A 729 22.82 14.18 10.38
C PRO A 729 23.90 14.25 9.30
N LEU A 730 25.13 13.96 9.67
CA LEU A 730 26.26 13.95 8.74
C LEU A 730 26.31 12.60 8.03
N THR A 731 26.49 12.59 6.71
CA THR A 731 26.42 11.37 5.89
C THR A 731 27.31 10.25 6.41
N ALA A 732 28.53 10.58 6.84
CA ALA A 732 29.48 9.63 7.42
C ALA A 732 29.05 8.98 8.74
N ALA A 733 27.88 9.30 9.28
CA ALA A 733 27.34 8.71 10.50
C ALA A 733 25.91 8.21 10.33
N VAL A 734 25.43 8.05 9.08
CA VAL A 734 24.05 7.67 8.75
C VAL A 734 23.98 6.23 8.23
N VAL A 735 23.01 5.49 8.78
CA VAL A 735 22.55 4.21 8.22
C VAL A 735 21.04 4.31 7.96
N ALA A 736 20.60 3.92 6.76
CA ALA A 736 19.18 3.99 6.36
C ALA A 736 18.66 2.67 5.81
N ARG A 737 17.34 2.49 5.87
CA ARG A 737 16.65 1.43 5.15
C ARG A 737 16.75 1.68 3.65
N ARG A 738 17.15 0.65 2.90
CA ARG A 738 17.16 0.71 1.44
C ARG A 738 15.76 0.94 0.88
N SER A 739 14.72 0.34 1.47
CA SER A 739 13.33 0.54 1.02
C SER A 739 12.90 2.01 1.11
N THR A 740 13.27 2.71 2.20
CA THR A 740 13.02 4.14 2.37
C THR A 740 13.84 4.98 1.39
N ALA A 741 15.13 4.67 1.24
CA ALA A 741 16.02 5.34 0.29
C ALA A 741 15.53 5.24 -1.16
N LEU A 742 15.04 4.06 -1.57
CA LEU A 742 14.47 3.82 -2.91
C LEU A 742 13.22 4.67 -3.17
N VAL A 743 12.34 4.84 -2.18
CA VAL A 743 11.15 5.71 -2.31
C VAL A 743 11.55 7.18 -2.42
N VAL A 744 12.57 7.60 -1.66
CA VAL A 744 13.09 8.97 -1.70
C VAL A 744 13.81 9.26 -3.02
N GLY A 745 14.46 8.26 -3.62
CA GLY A 745 15.23 8.38 -4.85
C GLY A 745 16.66 8.84 -4.60
N SER A 746 17.22 9.62 -5.52
CA SER A 746 18.61 10.09 -5.49
C SER A 746 18.82 11.36 -4.67
N PHE A 747 20.05 11.63 -4.25
CA PHE A 747 20.47 12.95 -3.81
C PHE A 747 20.34 13.97 -4.94
N ASP A 748 20.02 15.21 -4.60
CA ASP A 748 19.83 16.33 -5.54
C ASP A 748 21.16 17.08 -5.68
N ASP A 749 21.81 16.97 -6.84
CA ASP A 749 23.15 17.50 -7.09
C ASP A 749 23.16 18.97 -7.56
N ARG A 750 21.99 19.62 -7.64
CA ARG A 750 21.86 21.04 -8.03
C ARG A 750 22.22 22.02 -6.91
N PHE A 751 22.42 21.53 -5.69
CA PHE A 751 22.79 22.39 -4.57
C PHE A 751 24.27 22.79 -4.62
N ALA A 752 24.59 24.01 -4.19
CA ALA A 752 25.95 24.56 -4.24
C ALA A 752 26.94 23.83 -3.32
N CYS A 753 26.47 23.07 -2.33
CA CYS A 753 27.33 22.28 -1.45
C CYS A 753 26.68 20.95 -1.06
N HIS A 754 27.53 19.97 -0.73
CA HIS A 754 27.10 18.62 -0.35
C HIS A 754 26.16 18.65 0.86
N ALA A 755 26.45 19.45 1.89
CA ALA A 755 25.63 19.57 3.10
C ALA A 755 24.16 19.95 2.84
N HIS A 756 23.89 20.75 1.80
CA HIS A 756 22.51 21.07 1.40
C HIS A 756 21.84 19.91 0.67
N SER A 757 22.58 19.18 -0.16
CA SER A 757 22.10 17.94 -0.80
C SER A 757 21.75 16.87 0.23
N GLU A 758 22.61 16.67 1.23
CA GLU A 758 22.38 15.77 2.36
C GLU A 758 21.12 16.15 3.14
N ARG A 759 21.01 17.43 3.54
CA ARG A 759 19.86 17.91 4.29
C ARG A 759 18.56 17.76 3.52
N ASP A 760 18.55 18.03 2.21
CA ASP A 760 17.40 17.77 1.35
C ASP A 760 16.99 16.30 1.36
N TYR A 761 17.97 15.40 1.26
CA TYR A 761 17.75 13.96 1.28
C TYR A 761 17.14 13.49 2.61
N TRP A 762 17.70 13.94 3.73
CA TRP A 762 17.18 13.62 5.08
C TRP A 762 15.78 14.20 5.31
N LEU A 763 15.47 15.39 4.78
CA LEU A 763 14.12 15.97 4.84
C LEU A 763 13.10 15.11 4.08
N ARG A 764 13.47 14.59 2.90
CA ARG A 764 12.60 13.67 2.15
C ARG A 764 12.38 12.35 2.89
N ILE A 765 13.40 11.80 3.55
CA ILE A 765 13.22 10.64 4.44
C ILE A 765 12.27 10.99 5.59
N ALA A 766 12.49 12.11 6.28
CA ALA A 766 11.69 12.56 7.41
C ALA A 766 10.22 12.88 7.04
N GLU A 767 9.89 13.00 5.75
CA GLU A 767 8.51 13.16 5.28
C GLU A 767 7.71 11.85 5.37
N ILE A 768 8.35 10.72 5.09
CA ILE A 768 7.70 9.40 4.96
C ILE A 768 8.05 8.41 6.09
N ALA A 769 9.14 8.67 6.81
CA ALA A 769 9.63 7.81 7.88
C ALA A 769 10.26 8.64 9.01
N ASP A 770 10.60 7.98 10.11
CA ASP A 770 11.24 8.63 11.24
C ASP A 770 12.75 8.48 11.26
N ILE A 771 13.38 9.36 12.02
CA ILE A 771 14.83 9.43 12.17
C ILE A 771 15.17 9.08 13.62
N GLY A 772 16.03 8.07 13.79
CA GLY A 772 16.61 7.71 15.07
C GLY A 772 17.95 8.41 15.29
N GLU A 773 18.30 8.60 16.55
CA GLU A 773 19.54 9.25 16.96
C GLU A 773 20.30 8.34 17.95
N ILE A 774 21.59 8.15 17.70
CA ILE A 774 22.53 7.58 18.66
C ILE A 774 23.29 8.75 19.29
N ALA A 775 23.02 9.01 20.56
CA ALA A 775 23.58 10.15 21.29
C ALA A 775 25.08 10.00 21.63
N VAL A 776 25.66 8.82 21.40
CA VAL A 776 27.10 8.56 21.56
C VAL A 776 27.80 8.86 20.23
N GLY A 777 29.01 9.42 20.32
CA GLY A 777 29.79 9.73 19.13
C GLY A 777 30.38 8.49 18.48
N HIS A 778 30.04 8.21 17.21
CA HIS A 778 30.45 7.00 16.49
C HIS A 778 31.36 7.26 15.29
N ALA A 779 31.54 8.51 14.88
CA ALA A 779 32.43 8.89 13.78
C ALA A 779 33.41 9.97 14.24
N THR A 780 34.69 9.83 13.90
CA THR A 780 35.75 10.79 14.23
C THR A 780 36.41 11.27 12.93
N PRO A 781 36.63 12.58 12.73
CA PRO A 781 37.38 13.08 11.58
C PRO A 781 38.83 12.57 11.60
N VAL A 782 39.37 12.18 10.43
CA VAL A 782 40.76 11.72 10.25
C VAL A 782 41.71 12.89 9.95
N LEU A 783 41.18 13.99 9.39
CA LEU A 783 41.94 15.19 9.04
C LEU A 783 41.23 16.44 9.57
N ALA A 784 41.99 17.50 9.83
CA ALA A 784 41.45 18.83 10.04
C ALA A 784 40.78 19.31 8.74
N ARG A 785 39.58 19.90 8.84
CA ARG A 785 38.88 20.43 7.65
C ARG A 785 39.71 21.53 7.00
N ASP A 786 40.13 21.33 5.76
CA ASP A 786 40.67 22.40 4.93
C ASP A 786 39.58 23.44 4.66
N ARG A 787 39.91 24.71 4.90
CA ARG A 787 39.03 25.83 4.54
C ARG A 787 39.18 26.09 3.04
N THR A 788 38.30 25.51 2.22
CA THR A 788 38.17 25.90 0.82
C THR A 788 37.57 27.30 0.71
N GLU A 789 37.82 27.99 -0.41
CA GLU A 789 37.12 29.24 -0.75
C GLU A 789 35.60 29.01 -0.68
N PHE A 790 34.92 29.86 0.09
CA PHE A 790 33.49 29.76 0.38
C PHE A 790 32.75 30.80 -0.44
N ASP A 791 32.04 30.37 -1.49
CA ASP A 791 31.10 31.23 -2.22
C ASP A 791 29.82 31.41 -1.39
N GLU A 792 29.76 32.54 -0.69
CA GLU A 792 28.66 32.88 0.22
C GLU A 792 27.32 33.04 -0.51
N ASP A 793 27.32 33.64 -1.71
CA ASP A 793 26.10 33.86 -2.48
C ASP A 793 25.54 32.54 -3.02
N ALA A 794 26.40 31.66 -3.53
CA ALA A 794 26.01 30.31 -3.94
C ALA A 794 25.49 29.49 -2.74
N PHE A 795 26.12 29.62 -1.56
CA PHE A 795 25.66 28.94 -0.36
C PHE A 795 24.26 29.39 0.08
N TRP A 796 24.01 30.70 0.20
CA TRP A 796 22.71 31.20 0.66
C TRP A 796 21.59 31.00 -0.36
N SER A 797 21.88 31.13 -1.66
CA SER A 797 20.92 30.81 -2.71
C SER A 797 20.53 29.33 -2.68
N SER A 798 21.51 28.43 -2.50
CA SER A 798 21.29 27.00 -2.32
C SER A 798 20.45 26.68 -1.08
N ARG A 799 20.71 27.33 0.07
CA ARG A 799 19.92 27.17 1.28
C ARG A 799 18.47 27.64 1.10
N ARG A 800 18.26 28.76 0.40
CA ARG A 800 16.92 29.25 0.07
C ARG A 800 16.16 28.27 -0.82
N MET A 801 16.80 27.76 -1.87
CA MET A 801 16.22 26.74 -2.74
C MET A 801 15.76 25.52 -1.94
N LEU A 802 16.54 25.07 -0.96
CA LEU A 802 16.17 23.96 -0.06
C LEU A 802 14.89 24.29 0.73
N VAL A 803 14.84 25.46 1.37
CA VAL A 803 13.65 25.87 2.13
C VAL A 803 12.43 25.98 1.21
N GLU A 804 12.55 26.60 0.04
CA GLU A 804 11.47 26.77 -0.92
C GLU A 804 10.94 25.44 -1.49
N LYS A 805 11.82 24.46 -1.68
CA LYS A 805 11.46 23.08 -2.06
C LYS A 805 10.58 22.45 -1.00
N HIS A 806 10.98 22.55 0.28
CA HIS A 806 10.34 21.82 1.38
C HIS A 806 9.11 22.51 1.98
N ILE A 807 8.99 23.85 1.94
CA ILE A 807 7.77 24.53 2.44
C ILE A 807 6.52 24.25 1.60
N LYS A 808 6.67 23.61 0.43
CA LYS A 808 5.56 23.19 -0.44
C LYS A 808 4.95 21.85 0.01
N THR A 809 5.67 21.05 0.79
CA THR A 809 5.21 19.74 1.28
C THR A 809 4.15 19.87 2.37
N VAL A 810 3.46 18.78 2.72
CA VAL A 810 2.43 18.80 3.76
C VAL A 810 3.02 19.23 5.10
N LYS A 811 4.15 18.64 5.52
CA LYS A 811 4.84 18.98 6.77
C LYS A 811 5.46 20.38 6.71
N GLY A 812 6.11 20.73 5.60
CA GLY A 812 6.77 22.03 5.45
C GLY A 812 5.80 23.22 5.42
N ARG A 813 4.56 23.06 4.91
CA ARG A 813 3.54 24.13 4.95
C ARG A 813 3.23 24.59 6.37
N VAL A 814 3.24 23.69 7.35
CA VAL A 814 3.01 24.01 8.77
C VAL A 814 4.16 24.85 9.34
N LEU A 815 5.39 24.60 8.89
CA LEU A 815 6.61 25.25 9.36
C LEU A 815 7.05 26.44 8.50
N ARG A 816 6.33 26.74 7.41
CA ARG A 816 6.74 27.73 6.39
C ARG A 816 7.23 29.04 6.97
N GLN A 817 6.44 29.64 7.87
CA GLN A 817 6.81 30.91 8.49
C GLN A 817 8.06 30.77 9.35
N GLN A 818 8.21 29.68 10.09
CA GLN A 818 9.40 29.44 10.91
C GLN A 818 10.66 29.24 10.06
N ALA A 819 10.57 28.43 9.01
CA ALA A 819 11.70 28.15 8.12
C ALA A 819 12.20 29.41 7.40
N LEU A 820 11.29 30.24 6.88
CA LEU A 820 11.65 31.51 6.22
C LEU A 820 12.29 32.50 7.20
N THR A 821 11.75 32.61 8.42
CA THR A 821 12.34 33.47 9.44
C THR A 821 13.76 33.02 9.82
N VAL A 822 13.98 31.72 10.03
CA VAL A 822 15.31 31.17 10.37
C VAL A 822 16.30 31.43 9.24
N LEU A 823 15.87 31.23 7.98
CA LEU A 823 16.70 31.53 6.80
C LEU A 823 17.11 33.00 6.74
N ASP A 824 16.17 33.93 6.91
CA ASP A 824 16.44 35.37 6.89
C ASP A 824 17.36 35.80 8.05
N ALA A 825 17.16 35.23 9.24
CA ALA A 825 17.96 35.52 10.43
C ALA A 825 19.41 35.02 10.27
N ASP A 826 19.59 33.76 9.87
CA ASP A 826 20.92 33.18 9.69
C ASP A 826 21.70 33.89 8.56
N HIS A 827 21.03 34.27 7.47
CA HIS A 827 21.66 35.03 6.39
C HIS A 827 22.10 36.43 6.85
N ALA A 828 21.32 37.08 7.71
CA ALA A 828 21.73 38.35 8.31
C ALA A 828 22.95 38.18 9.23
N VAL A 829 23.02 37.07 9.99
CA VAL A 829 24.18 36.74 10.84
C VAL A 829 25.42 36.41 10.01
N GLY A 830 25.30 35.64 8.92
CA GLY A 830 26.41 35.33 8.01
C GLY A 830 27.04 36.60 7.43
N ARG A 831 26.21 37.49 6.86
CA ARG A 831 26.69 38.78 6.37
C ARG A 831 27.28 39.66 7.47
N ALA A 832 26.78 39.55 8.71
CA ALA A 832 27.32 40.30 9.83
C ALA A 832 28.73 39.87 10.24
N ALA A 833 29.04 38.58 10.10
CA ALA A 833 30.37 38.05 10.38
C ALA A 833 31.43 38.48 9.36
N HIS A 834 31.02 38.78 8.11
CA HIS A 834 31.93 39.06 7.00
C HIS A 834 31.95 40.53 6.50
N ALA A 835 30.85 41.29 6.65
CA ALA A 835 30.71 42.64 6.06
C ALA A 835 30.82 43.81 7.07
N GLY A 836 31.26 43.54 8.30
CA GLY A 836 31.39 44.55 9.37
C GLY A 836 30.05 45.07 9.93
N TYR A 837 30.12 45.93 10.96
CA TYR A 837 28.97 46.34 11.79
C TYR A 837 27.83 47.01 10.98
N TRP A 838 28.14 47.78 9.95
CA TRP A 838 27.14 48.52 9.17
C TRP A 838 26.42 47.66 8.11
N GLY A 839 27.13 46.71 7.49
CA GLY A 839 26.52 45.67 6.65
C GLY A 839 25.57 44.79 7.47
N SER A 840 25.96 44.49 8.71
CA SER A 840 25.14 43.79 9.70
C SER A 840 23.83 44.52 10.01
N LEU A 841 23.88 45.85 10.24
CA LEU A 841 22.72 46.65 10.62
C LEU A 841 21.68 46.78 9.49
N SER A 842 22.13 46.85 8.23
CA SER A 842 21.25 46.86 7.06
C SER A 842 20.51 45.53 6.88
N ALA A 843 21.22 44.40 6.99
CA ALA A 843 20.61 43.07 6.95
C ALA A 843 19.65 42.84 8.13
N LEU A 844 20.00 43.35 9.32
CA LEU A 844 19.16 43.35 10.51
C LEU A 844 17.84 44.11 10.28
N MET A 845 17.90 45.34 9.76
CA MET A 845 16.72 46.15 9.42
C MET A 845 15.81 45.43 8.40
N GLN A 846 16.40 44.73 7.43
CA GLN A 846 15.64 44.00 6.42
C GLN A 846 14.91 42.78 6.98
N SER A 847 15.53 42.05 7.93
CA SER A 847 14.90 40.93 8.63
C SER A 847 13.79 41.40 9.58
N LEU A 848 14.02 42.51 10.32
CA LEU A 848 13.02 43.14 11.18
C LEU A 848 11.77 43.61 10.42
N ARG A 849 11.94 44.11 9.19
CA ARG A 849 10.83 44.53 8.34
C ARG A 849 9.97 43.35 7.86
N ARG A 850 10.55 42.15 7.76
CA ARG A 850 9.85 40.93 7.31
C ARG A 850 9.18 40.16 8.45
N HIS A 851 9.75 40.19 9.67
CA HIS A 851 9.29 39.35 10.79
C HIS A 851 9.12 40.11 12.13
N PRO A 852 8.31 41.19 12.20
CA PRO A 852 8.29 42.11 13.35
C PRO A 852 7.84 41.49 14.69
N TRP A 853 7.08 40.39 14.69
CA TRP A 853 6.38 39.87 15.88
C TRP A 853 7.01 38.64 16.55
N ARG A 854 8.23 38.22 16.18
CA ARG A 854 8.84 36.98 16.69
C ARG A 854 9.88 37.22 17.78
N TRP A 855 9.44 37.22 19.04
CA TRP A 855 10.26 37.48 20.23
C TRP A 855 11.55 36.65 20.35
N ARG A 856 11.57 35.41 19.84
CA ARG A 856 12.76 34.55 19.88
C ARG A 856 13.87 35.03 18.94
N VAL A 857 13.48 35.55 17.76
CA VAL A 857 14.39 36.19 16.80
C VAL A 857 14.97 37.46 17.42
N TRP A 858 14.13 38.28 18.08
CA TRP A 858 14.59 39.43 18.84
C TRP A 858 15.66 39.04 19.90
N ASN A 859 15.43 37.96 20.64
CA ASN A 859 16.33 37.52 21.73
C ASN A 859 17.67 36.96 21.21
N ASP A 860 17.64 36.10 20.19
CA ASP A 860 18.86 35.54 19.60
C ASP A 860 19.67 36.62 18.87
N MET A 861 18.98 37.58 18.22
CA MET A 861 19.60 38.75 17.58
C MET A 861 20.21 39.73 18.60
N LEU A 862 19.54 40.02 19.72
CA LEU A 862 20.06 40.89 20.78
C LEU A 862 21.31 40.30 21.44
N ARG A 863 21.31 38.99 21.71
CA ARG A 863 22.47 38.28 22.27
C ARG A 863 23.69 38.37 21.36
N TRP A 864 23.48 38.40 20.05
CA TRP A 864 24.56 38.49 19.07
C TRP A 864 25.03 39.94 18.84
N ALA A 865 24.11 40.89 18.76
CA ALA A 865 24.42 42.32 18.66
C ALA A 865 25.26 42.84 19.85
N LEU A 866 25.06 42.26 21.04
CA LEU A 866 25.86 42.56 22.24
C LEU A 866 27.27 41.96 22.23
N ARG A 867 27.57 41.01 21.33
CA ARG A 867 28.86 40.31 21.21
C ARG A 867 29.73 40.78 20.04
N LEU A 868 29.22 41.67 19.19
CA LEU A 868 29.98 42.25 18.08
C LEU A 868 31.01 43.27 18.59
N PRO A 869 32.30 43.19 18.17
CA PRO A 869 33.26 44.27 18.38
C PRO A 869 32.75 45.53 17.67
N LYS A 870 32.69 46.66 18.39
CA LYS A 870 32.20 47.95 17.84
C LYS A 870 33.22 48.66 16.93
N THR A 871 34.25 47.95 16.45
CA THR A 871 35.35 48.52 15.68
C THR A 871 35.59 47.74 14.40
N ASN A 872 35.54 48.44 13.26
CA ASN A 872 35.96 47.95 11.95
C ASN A 872 37.49 47.82 11.89
N ASN A 873 38.07 46.83 12.57
CA ASN A 873 39.42 46.39 12.21
C ASN A 873 39.30 45.03 11.54
N ASP A 874 39.69 45.01 10.26
CA ASP A 874 39.98 43.80 9.50
C ASP A 874 40.77 42.83 10.38
N THR A 875 40.17 41.67 10.64
CA THR A 875 40.88 40.50 11.10
C THR A 875 40.69 39.41 10.05
N SER A 876 41.29 39.66 8.89
CA SER A 876 41.76 38.61 7.98
C SER A 876 43.12 38.12 8.49
N GLN A 877 43.09 37.20 9.47
CA GLN A 877 44.16 36.21 9.73
C GLN A 877 43.52 34.91 10.19
#